data_AF-A0A8H8S8N1-F1
#
_entry.id   AF-A0A8H8S8N1-F1
#
_cell.length_a   1.000
_cell.length_b   1.000
_cell.length_c   1.000
_cell.angle_alpha   90.00
_cell.angle_beta   90.00
_cell.angle_gamma   90.00
#
_symmetry.space_group_name_H-M   'P 1'
#
loop_
_entity.id
_entity.type
_entity.pdbx_description
1 polymer ?
#
loop_
_entity_poly.entity_id
_entity_poly.type
_entity_poly.pdbx_seq_one_letter_code
_entity_poly.pdbx_strand_id
1 'polypeptide(L)'
;MLDGYDAFTTVGRTSGHKINSVMVRSTKPGFPDVVDDRYRELMNTYRKWLYITKLRRSGHLLELHPRLDVHPGDQAFDCVACPRPEFNFSWVEVAEEERYDGNFRAYRKNKKVDAGDVCFSDGLAYFPPKQEYEEWVKSQPEPKKSQEKPTCDNHKAGKDNSVKFAGRDITGIGAFTCTSHSCVAPRGMVNFFKGERQFVGRLEGEGPERVWAHFNEHSGSTSEQGPGMRLDTWCNVACDWGFVKATEMHRTLPARFREAKKSHAKQLREHETLTSSFPRRKIQEWESESIEPKNENNDGNWTTPLMDPVLKGGYYETLREERETETEAVRLTGRRSGAVRWIADGIELEHSLQNLKDEQKALGSKPTARQAELLNSKRLALRDRIDLFMQKRVLHMLEIDEPDQPRPLQFVGEDGKWAEPVELGLPSSYKTDTLAKAGRLLGSKAAVIKFKNQHLSGQTATTRAESTIQKHTAKILKARQRYLNSRDALLKLEPTEKDLDQYRDLQTRDLQTLKTYFEEYAQTTGHGKTSMSWIWRSTAAPNKEDWQIDVLKTEWFWSRERFKRWNEQLILLKREMIMSIRLFRQYQGLWEWKARNGQPSPGMRSYALKRSTFFGQLARQMLGASLEYLKDDVVHLEWANTWLRDNVSNGVFIETST
;
A
#
# COMPACT_ATOMS: atom_id res chain seq x y z
N MET A 1 -14.76 -40.27 5.63
CA MET A 1 -14.13 -40.36 4.29
C MET A 1 -14.47 -39.15 3.43
N LEU A 2 -15.75 -38.89 3.12
CA LEU A 2 -16.15 -37.80 2.21
C LEU A 2 -15.84 -36.40 2.76
N ASP A 3 -15.98 -36.15 4.06
CA ASP A 3 -15.53 -34.88 4.68
C ASP A 3 -14.02 -34.67 4.52
N GLY A 4 -13.23 -35.75 4.59
CA GLY A 4 -11.79 -35.71 4.35
C GLY A 4 -11.47 -35.42 2.88
N TYR A 5 -12.24 -35.99 1.95
CA TYR A 5 -12.11 -35.69 0.52
C TYR A 5 -12.47 -34.22 0.22
N ASP A 6 -13.53 -33.69 0.83
CA ASP A 6 -13.92 -32.28 0.72
C ASP A 6 -12.75 -31.36 1.13
N ALA A 7 -12.18 -31.60 2.30
CA ALA A 7 -11.00 -30.87 2.78
C ALA A 7 -9.78 -30.99 1.85
N PHE A 8 -9.49 -32.17 1.29
CA PHE A 8 -8.42 -32.30 0.29
C PHE A 8 -8.73 -31.60 -1.03
N THR A 9 -10.01 -31.40 -1.36
CA THR A 9 -10.43 -30.71 -2.59
C THR A 9 -10.30 -29.20 -2.44
N THR A 10 -10.74 -28.63 -1.32
CA THR A 10 -10.73 -27.17 -1.06
C THR A 10 -9.42 -26.66 -0.47
N VAL A 11 -8.81 -27.43 0.45
CA VAL A 11 -7.54 -27.05 1.12
C VAL A 11 -6.36 -27.72 0.41
N GLY A 12 -6.44 -29.03 0.18
CA GLY A 12 -5.35 -29.81 -0.42
C GLY A 12 -5.22 -29.66 -1.94
N ARG A 13 -6.15 -28.96 -2.61
CA ARG A 13 -6.27 -28.78 -4.08
C ARG A 13 -6.03 -30.06 -4.87
N THR A 14 -6.45 -31.19 -4.30
CA THR A 14 -6.14 -32.51 -4.83
C THR A 14 -7.26 -32.93 -5.79
N SER A 15 -6.90 -33.58 -6.91
CA SER A 15 -7.90 -34.11 -7.83
C SER A 15 -8.52 -35.40 -7.29
N GLY A 16 -9.77 -35.69 -7.66
CA GLY A 16 -10.41 -36.95 -7.30
C GLY A 16 -9.60 -38.18 -7.72
N HIS A 17 -8.90 -38.10 -8.86
CA HIS A 17 -8.04 -39.18 -9.34
C HIS A 17 -6.87 -39.48 -8.40
N LYS A 18 -6.22 -38.43 -7.86
CA LYS A 18 -5.15 -38.60 -6.86
C LYS A 18 -5.68 -39.24 -5.58
N ILE A 19 -6.89 -38.89 -5.16
CA ILE A 19 -7.49 -39.48 -3.95
C ILE A 19 -7.93 -40.92 -4.18
N ASN A 20 -8.49 -41.24 -5.34
CA ASN A 20 -8.71 -42.63 -5.74
C ASN A 20 -7.41 -43.43 -5.72
N SER A 21 -6.32 -42.86 -6.24
CA SER A 21 -5.00 -43.49 -6.21
C SER A 21 -4.48 -43.73 -4.79
N VAL A 22 -4.68 -42.77 -3.88
CA VAL A 22 -4.33 -42.93 -2.46
C VAL A 22 -5.15 -44.05 -1.82
N MET A 23 -6.47 -44.08 -2.05
CA MET A 23 -7.34 -45.13 -1.54
C MET A 23 -6.96 -46.51 -2.07
N VAL A 24 -6.70 -46.64 -3.37
CA VAL A 24 -6.22 -47.89 -4.00
C VAL A 24 -4.94 -48.39 -3.31
N ARG A 25 -3.93 -47.52 -3.17
CA ARG A 25 -2.66 -47.87 -2.51
C ARG A 25 -2.81 -48.22 -1.03
N SER A 26 -3.77 -47.61 -0.36
CA SER A 26 -4.04 -47.84 1.06
C SER A 26 -4.85 -49.11 1.30
N THR A 27 -5.65 -49.55 0.32
CA THR A 27 -6.52 -50.72 0.41
C THR A 27 -5.73 -52.02 0.35
N LYS A 28 -4.73 -52.11 -0.56
CA LYS A 28 -3.79 -53.23 -0.63
C LYS A 28 -2.36 -52.70 -0.82
N PRO A 29 -1.65 -52.40 0.29
CA PRO A 29 -0.26 -51.95 0.22
C PRO A 29 0.61 -52.94 -0.56
N GLY A 30 1.38 -52.45 -1.53
CA GLY A 30 2.26 -53.27 -2.38
C GLY A 30 1.60 -53.84 -3.64
N PHE A 31 0.26 -53.88 -3.72
CA PHE A 31 -0.50 -54.46 -4.84
C PHE A 31 -1.67 -53.55 -5.27
N PRO A 32 -1.41 -52.33 -5.77
CA PRO A 32 -2.46 -51.40 -6.17
C PRO A 32 -3.21 -51.82 -7.45
N ASP A 33 -2.58 -52.63 -8.28
CA ASP A 33 -3.08 -53.15 -9.56
C ASP A 33 -4.19 -54.19 -9.40
N VAL A 34 -4.28 -54.85 -8.25
CA VAL A 34 -5.31 -55.86 -7.96
C VAL A 34 -6.54 -55.26 -7.25
N VAL A 35 -6.61 -53.93 -7.13
CA VAL A 35 -7.75 -53.20 -6.58
C VAL A 35 -8.59 -52.66 -7.72
N ASP A 36 -9.88 -52.97 -7.73
CA ASP A 36 -10.81 -52.45 -8.73
C ASP A 36 -10.81 -50.93 -8.78
N ASP A 37 -10.88 -50.34 -9.98
CA ASP A 37 -11.07 -48.89 -10.13
C ASP A 37 -12.49 -48.49 -9.72
N ARG A 38 -12.59 -47.74 -8.62
CA ARG A 38 -13.84 -47.20 -8.07
C ARG A 38 -13.95 -45.68 -8.23
N TYR A 39 -13.18 -45.09 -9.15
CA TYR A 39 -13.16 -43.65 -9.36
C TYR A 39 -14.54 -43.08 -9.70
N ARG A 40 -15.32 -43.78 -10.54
CA ARG A 40 -16.65 -43.32 -10.97
C ARG A 40 -17.66 -43.35 -9.83
N GLU A 41 -17.57 -44.35 -8.96
CA GLU A 41 -18.41 -44.49 -7.77
C GLU A 41 -18.05 -43.44 -6.73
N LEU A 42 -16.76 -43.14 -6.53
CA LEU A 42 -16.27 -42.06 -5.68
C LEU A 42 -16.77 -40.70 -6.17
N MET A 43 -16.38 -40.31 -7.39
CA MET A 43 -17.23 -39.68 -8.41
C MET A 43 -18.62 -39.23 -7.95
N ASN A 44 -19.55 -40.13 -8.24
CA ASN A 44 -20.98 -39.99 -8.09
C ASN A 44 -21.39 -39.79 -6.62
N THR A 45 -20.81 -40.59 -5.71
CA THR A 45 -21.12 -40.54 -4.29
C THR A 45 -20.75 -39.19 -3.68
N TYR A 46 -19.56 -38.68 -4.00
CA TYR A 46 -19.11 -37.38 -3.53
C TYR A 46 -19.99 -36.25 -4.06
N ARG A 47 -20.35 -36.26 -5.35
CA ARG A 47 -21.23 -35.22 -5.93
C ARG A 47 -22.60 -35.19 -5.27
N LYS A 48 -23.21 -36.35 -5.04
CA LYS A 48 -24.50 -36.47 -4.32
C LYS A 48 -24.38 -36.00 -2.87
N TRP A 49 -23.33 -36.43 -2.18
CA TRP A 49 -23.06 -36.01 -0.80
C TRP A 49 -22.84 -34.49 -0.70
N LEU A 50 -22.10 -33.90 -1.64
CA LEU A 50 -21.85 -32.47 -1.69
C LEU A 50 -23.14 -31.68 -1.89
N TYR A 51 -24.00 -32.12 -2.81
CA TYR A 51 -25.31 -31.51 -3.04
C TYR A 51 -26.20 -31.57 -1.80
N ILE A 52 -26.35 -32.75 -1.17
CA ILE A 52 -27.13 -32.92 0.06
C ILE A 52 -26.56 -32.05 1.20
N THR A 53 -25.23 -31.96 1.29
CA THR A 53 -24.55 -31.12 2.28
C THR A 53 -24.84 -29.63 2.05
N LYS A 54 -24.85 -29.16 0.79
CA LYS A 54 -25.22 -27.78 0.44
C LYS A 54 -26.68 -27.49 0.79
N LEU A 55 -27.62 -28.36 0.41
CA LEU A 55 -29.03 -28.25 0.81
C LEU A 55 -29.23 -28.18 2.33
N ARG A 56 -28.48 -28.99 3.07
CA ARG A 56 -28.49 -28.97 4.53
C ARG A 56 -27.89 -27.67 5.07
N ARG A 57 -26.82 -27.14 4.47
CA ARG A 57 -26.15 -25.90 4.88
C ARG A 57 -26.96 -24.65 4.56
N SER A 58 -27.73 -24.63 3.46
CA SER A 58 -28.67 -23.54 3.12
C SER A 58 -29.99 -23.63 3.89
N GLY A 59 -30.35 -24.82 4.39
CA GLY A 59 -31.60 -25.02 5.11
C GLY A 59 -32.82 -25.14 4.19
N HIS A 60 -32.62 -25.55 2.93
CA HIS A 60 -33.67 -25.79 1.94
C HIS A 60 -34.65 -26.91 2.28
N LEU A 61 -34.21 -27.85 3.11
CA LEU A 61 -35.09 -28.91 3.60
C LEU A 61 -35.97 -28.45 4.79
N LEU A 62 -35.74 -27.24 5.31
CA LEU A 62 -36.54 -26.61 6.35
C LEU A 62 -37.48 -25.57 5.70
N GLU A 63 -38.54 -25.19 6.42
CA GLU A 63 -39.44 -24.15 5.95
C GLU A 63 -38.66 -22.87 5.60
N LEU A 64 -39.03 -22.25 4.48
CA LEU A 64 -38.40 -21.03 4.01
C LEU A 64 -38.89 -19.86 4.86
N HIS A 65 -37.95 -19.10 5.41
CA HIS A 65 -38.24 -17.89 6.14
C HIS A 65 -38.83 -16.85 5.17
N PRO A 66 -40.04 -16.34 5.44
CA PRO A 66 -40.82 -15.55 4.47
C PRO A 66 -40.15 -14.24 4.05
N ARG A 67 -39.17 -13.76 4.81
CA ARG A 67 -38.39 -12.54 4.52
C ARG A 67 -36.92 -12.76 4.17
N LEU A 68 -36.32 -13.90 4.56
CA LEU A 68 -34.86 -14.06 4.56
C LEU A 68 -34.36 -15.10 3.54
N ASP A 69 -35.20 -16.08 3.15
CA ASP A 69 -34.83 -17.18 2.25
C ASP A 69 -35.34 -16.99 0.81
N VAL A 70 -35.60 -15.76 0.37
CA VAL A 70 -36.38 -15.48 -0.85
C VAL A 70 -35.53 -15.19 -2.09
N HIS A 71 -34.22 -15.49 -2.06
CA HIS A 71 -33.28 -15.02 -3.08
C HIS A 71 -32.59 -16.15 -3.86
N PRO A 72 -32.51 -16.07 -5.20
CA PRO A 72 -31.69 -16.99 -6.00
C PRO A 72 -30.20 -16.95 -5.60
N GLY A 73 -29.56 -18.12 -5.46
CA GLY A 73 -28.15 -18.23 -5.07
C GLY A 73 -27.91 -18.50 -3.57
N ASP A 74 -28.95 -18.81 -2.83
CA ASP A 74 -28.97 -19.13 -1.39
C ASP A 74 -28.10 -20.32 -0.91
N GLN A 75 -27.57 -21.16 -1.81
CA GLN A 75 -26.53 -22.13 -1.44
C GLN A 75 -25.12 -21.52 -1.42
N ALA A 76 -24.95 -20.27 -1.86
CA ALA A 76 -23.72 -19.51 -1.72
C ALA A 76 -23.56 -18.97 -0.30
N PHE A 77 -22.31 -18.77 0.11
CA PHE A 77 -21.98 -18.05 1.34
C PHE A 77 -21.76 -16.57 1.02
N ASP A 78 -22.61 -15.70 1.57
CA ASP A 78 -22.54 -14.25 1.38
C ASP A 78 -21.38 -13.61 2.15
N CYS A 79 -20.88 -12.48 1.64
CA CYS A 79 -19.95 -11.66 2.42
C CYS A 79 -20.67 -11.04 3.62
N VAL A 80 -20.17 -11.30 4.84
CA VAL A 80 -20.84 -10.80 6.05
C VAL A 80 -20.61 -9.31 6.33
N ALA A 81 -19.55 -8.74 5.76
CA ALA A 81 -19.19 -7.34 5.91
C ALA A 81 -19.75 -6.43 4.81
N CYS A 82 -20.26 -6.99 3.71
CA CYS A 82 -20.85 -6.20 2.64
C CYS A 82 -22.27 -5.73 3.01
N PRO A 83 -22.69 -4.55 2.51
CA PRO A 83 -24.02 -4.04 2.76
C PRO A 83 -25.06 -4.95 2.11
N ARG A 84 -26.01 -5.42 2.91
CA ARG A 84 -27.22 -6.11 2.47
C ARG A 84 -28.42 -5.33 2.99
N PRO A 85 -29.06 -4.52 2.11
CA PRO A 85 -30.23 -3.74 2.47
C PRO A 85 -31.25 -4.59 3.20
N GLU A 86 -31.78 -4.08 4.32
CA GLU A 86 -32.79 -4.74 5.17
C GLU A 86 -32.27 -5.91 6.04
N PHE A 87 -31.06 -6.42 5.81
CA PHE A 87 -30.46 -7.50 6.61
C PHE A 87 -29.47 -6.96 7.64
N ASN A 88 -28.39 -6.33 7.17
CA ASN A 88 -27.32 -5.79 8.02
C ASN A 88 -27.03 -4.29 7.76
N PHE A 89 -27.70 -3.70 6.77
CA PHE A 89 -27.44 -2.37 6.24
C PHE A 89 -28.74 -1.62 5.92
N SER A 90 -28.77 -0.30 6.08
CA SER A 90 -29.89 0.58 5.70
C SER A 90 -29.46 1.65 4.71
N TRP A 91 -30.27 1.96 3.70
CA TRP A 91 -29.94 2.93 2.65
C TRP A 91 -29.73 4.36 3.15
N VAL A 92 -30.23 4.71 4.32
CA VAL A 92 -29.90 5.99 4.99
C VAL A 92 -28.41 6.09 5.38
N GLU A 93 -27.64 5.00 5.22
CA GLU A 93 -26.25 4.88 5.68
C GLU A 93 -25.18 5.10 4.55
N VAL A 94 -25.50 5.14 3.21
CA VAL A 94 -24.50 5.25 2.08
C VAL A 94 -25.05 5.85 0.76
N ALA A 95 -24.15 6.37 -0.12
CA ALA A 95 -24.34 6.75 -1.54
C ALA A 95 -23.51 5.86 -2.52
N GLU A 96 -23.99 5.67 -3.76
CA GLU A 96 -23.90 4.48 -4.64
C GLU A 96 -22.68 4.34 -5.61
N GLU A 97 -22.25 3.10 -5.93
CA GLU A 97 -21.88 2.51 -7.26
C GLU A 97 -20.92 1.27 -7.18
N GLU A 98 -21.12 0.22 -8.01
CA GLU A 98 -20.31 -1.04 -8.07
C GLU A 98 -19.91 -1.50 -9.50
N ARG A 99 -18.84 -2.33 -9.63
CA ARG A 99 -18.11 -2.66 -10.90
C ARG A 99 -17.42 -4.07 -10.89
N TYR A 100 -17.07 -4.69 -12.05
CA TYR A 100 -16.78 -6.16 -12.27
C TYR A 100 -15.40 -6.56 -12.91
N ASP A 101 -14.90 -7.83 -12.77
CA ASP A 101 -13.62 -8.40 -13.36
C ASP A 101 -13.61 -9.96 -13.58
N GLY A 102 -12.60 -10.55 -14.27
CA GLY A 102 -12.51 -12.01 -14.60
C GLY A 102 -11.12 -12.69 -14.65
N ASN A 103 -11.07 -14.05 -14.65
CA ASN A 103 -9.85 -14.89 -14.61
C ASN A 103 -9.71 -15.89 -15.77
N PHE A 104 -8.52 -15.92 -16.39
CA PHE A 104 -8.24 -16.71 -17.60
C PHE A 104 -7.30 -17.91 -17.40
N ARG A 105 -6.90 -18.23 -16.16
CA ARG A 105 -6.13 -19.45 -15.84
C ARG A 105 -7.03 -20.64 -15.51
N ALA A 106 -8.29 -20.40 -15.19
CA ALA A 106 -9.29 -21.41 -14.85
C ALA A 106 -9.99 -21.99 -16.09
N TYR A 107 -9.24 -22.67 -16.97
CA TYR A 107 -9.78 -23.28 -18.20
C TYR A 107 -10.22 -24.74 -18.00
N ARG A 108 -11.06 -25.26 -18.91
CA ARG A 108 -11.46 -26.68 -19.02
C ARG A 108 -10.97 -27.25 -20.36
N LYS A 109 -10.50 -28.50 -20.35
CA LYS A 109 -10.09 -29.22 -21.57
C LYS A 109 -11.33 -29.80 -22.27
N ASN A 110 -11.36 -29.71 -23.60
CA ASN A 110 -12.40 -30.33 -24.41
C ASN A 110 -12.26 -31.87 -24.33
N LYS A 111 -13.23 -32.55 -23.73
CA LYS A 111 -13.25 -34.01 -23.53
C LYS A 111 -14.61 -34.57 -23.92
N LYS A 112 -14.68 -35.87 -24.24
CA LYS A 112 -15.96 -36.59 -24.39
C LYS A 112 -16.68 -36.60 -23.04
N VAL A 113 -17.86 -36.02 -23.00
CA VAL A 113 -18.70 -35.89 -21.81
C VAL A 113 -19.92 -36.80 -21.92
N ASP A 114 -20.34 -37.36 -20.80
CA ASP A 114 -21.61 -38.10 -20.70
C ASP A 114 -22.76 -37.09 -20.70
N ALA A 115 -23.84 -37.39 -21.43
CA ALA A 115 -25.06 -36.58 -21.43
C ALA A 115 -25.68 -36.49 -20.02
N GLY A 116 -25.40 -37.46 -19.13
CA GLY A 116 -25.83 -37.47 -17.74
C GLY A 116 -25.01 -36.59 -16.77
N ASP A 117 -23.92 -35.94 -17.19
CA ASP A 117 -23.11 -35.06 -16.32
C ASP A 117 -23.74 -33.67 -16.13
N VAL A 118 -24.86 -33.63 -15.40
CA VAL A 118 -25.60 -32.42 -15.04
C VAL A 118 -25.07 -31.81 -13.74
N CYS A 119 -25.05 -30.47 -13.63
CA CYS A 119 -24.66 -29.78 -12.40
C CYS A 119 -25.80 -29.85 -11.37
N PHE A 120 -25.51 -30.21 -10.11
CA PHE A 120 -26.55 -30.26 -9.08
C PHE A 120 -26.81 -28.91 -8.41
N SER A 121 -25.85 -27.99 -8.49
CA SER A 121 -25.95 -26.63 -7.95
C SER A 121 -26.21 -25.56 -9.01
N ASP A 122 -26.73 -25.94 -10.18
CA ASP A 122 -26.97 -25.03 -11.30
C ASP A 122 -27.97 -23.91 -10.93
N GLY A 123 -27.55 -22.65 -11.00
CA GLY A 123 -28.36 -21.50 -10.59
C GLY A 123 -28.60 -21.34 -9.08
N LEU A 124 -28.18 -22.31 -8.25
CA LEU A 124 -28.48 -22.35 -6.82
C LEU A 124 -27.37 -21.75 -5.93
N ALA A 125 -26.17 -21.54 -6.47
CA ALA A 125 -25.02 -21.02 -5.72
C ALA A 125 -24.34 -19.85 -6.46
N TYR A 126 -23.09 -20.03 -6.89
CA TYR A 126 -22.28 -18.94 -7.46
C TYR A 126 -22.41 -18.76 -8.97
N PHE A 127 -22.90 -19.75 -9.71
CA PHE A 127 -23.14 -19.62 -11.16
C PHE A 127 -24.64 -19.37 -11.44
N PRO A 128 -24.98 -18.54 -12.45
CA PRO A 128 -26.36 -18.44 -12.94
C PRO A 128 -26.80 -19.75 -13.62
N PRO A 129 -28.11 -19.96 -13.84
CA PRO A 129 -28.62 -21.11 -14.58
C PRO A 129 -27.92 -21.24 -15.93
N LYS A 130 -27.36 -22.42 -16.20
CA LYS A 130 -26.51 -22.66 -17.37
C LYS A 130 -27.21 -22.35 -18.69
N GLN A 131 -28.45 -22.80 -18.85
CA GLN A 131 -29.20 -22.62 -20.09
C GLN A 131 -29.47 -21.13 -20.37
N GLU A 132 -29.97 -20.40 -19.38
CA GLU A 132 -30.22 -18.95 -19.49
C GLU A 132 -28.94 -18.19 -19.85
N TYR A 133 -27.82 -18.54 -19.23
CA TYR A 133 -26.53 -17.91 -19.53
C TYR A 133 -26.03 -18.24 -20.95
N GLU A 134 -26.15 -19.49 -21.40
CA GLU A 134 -25.77 -19.88 -22.77
C GLU A 134 -26.61 -19.19 -23.84
N GLU A 135 -27.92 -19.04 -23.60
CA GLU A 135 -28.83 -18.29 -24.47
C GLU A 135 -28.48 -16.80 -24.50
N TRP A 136 -28.19 -16.21 -23.34
CA TRP A 136 -27.71 -14.84 -23.24
C TRP A 136 -26.38 -14.62 -23.97
N VAL A 137 -25.41 -15.51 -23.82
CA VAL A 137 -24.11 -15.41 -24.52
C VAL A 137 -24.29 -15.47 -26.04
N LYS A 138 -25.23 -16.29 -26.53
CA LYS A 138 -25.57 -16.38 -27.97
C LYS A 138 -26.28 -15.14 -28.49
N SER A 139 -27.05 -14.45 -27.64
CA SER A 139 -27.78 -13.24 -28.03
C SER A 139 -26.89 -11.98 -28.07
N GLN A 140 -25.72 -12.02 -27.42
CA GLN A 140 -24.78 -10.89 -27.47
C GLN A 140 -24.12 -10.78 -28.86
N PRO A 141 -24.00 -9.56 -29.42
CA PRO A 141 -23.34 -9.35 -30.72
C PRO A 141 -21.87 -9.80 -30.67
N GLU A 142 -21.23 -10.23 -31.75
CA GLU A 142 -19.79 -10.53 -31.65
C GLU A 142 -18.98 -9.24 -31.42
N PRO A 143 -18.07 -9.18 -30.43
CA PRO A 143 -17.25 -8.00 -30.23
C PRO A 143 -16.31 -7.83 -31.42
N LYS A 144 -16.46 -6.68 -32.09
CA LYS A 144 -15.54 -6.23 -33.14
C LYS A 144 -14.13 -6.20 -32.55
N LYS A 145 -13.12 -6.64 -33.32
CA LYS A 145 -11.71 -6.42 -32.93
C LYS A 145 -11.54 -4.92 -32.69
N SER A 146 -11.31 -4.52 -31.44
CA SER A 146 -10.89 -3.15 -31.11
C SER A 146 -9.60 -2.88 -31.88
N GLN A 147 -9.66 -1.97 -32.86
CA GLN A 147 -8.48 -1.48 -33.60
C GLN A 147 -7.71 -0.44 -32.78
N GLU A 148 -8.33 0.11 -31.73
CA GLU A 148 -7.73 1.10 -30.84
C GLU A 148 -6.88 0.42 -29.76
N LYS A 149 -5.59 0.74 -29.74
CA LYS A 149 -4.72 0.41 -28.60
C LYS A 149 -5.32 1.06 -27.34
N PRO A 150 -5.40 0.34 -26.21
CA PRO A 150 -5.75 0.97 -24.94
C PRO A 150 -4.76 2.09 -24.63
N THR A 151 -5.29 3.24 -24.19
CA THR A 151 -4.53 4.46 -23.81
C THR A 151 -3.73 4.30 -22.51
N CYS A 152 -3.90 3.20 -21.80
CA CYS A 152 -3.13 2.87 -20.60
C CYS A 152 -1.76 2.30 -21.00
N ASP A 153 -0.70 3.06 -20.71
CA ASP A 153 0.66 2.55 -20.74
C ASP A 153 0.81 1.45 -19.66
N ASN A 154 1.32 0.29 -20.06
CA ASN A 154 1.63 -0.91 -19.24
C ASN A 154 0.58 -1.99 -18.93
N HIS A 155 -0.68 -1.91 -19.36
CA HIS A 155 -1.58 -3.08 -19.20
C HIS A 155 -1.31 -4.17 -20.25
N LYS A 156 -0.43 -5.13 -19.93
CA LYS A 156 -0.08 -6.26 -20.82
C LYS A 156 -1.30 -7.11 -21.21
N ALA A 157 -2.27 -7.30 -20.31
CA ALA A 157 -3.43 -8.14 -20.58
C ALA A 157 -4.30 -7.60 -21.74
N GLY A 158 -4.47 -6.28 -21.83
CA GLY A 158 -5.25 -5.65 -22.91
C GLY A 158 -4.58 -5.67 -24.30
N LYS A 159 -3.38 -6.25 -24.41
CA LYS A 159 -2.66 -6.48 -25.68
C LYS A 159 -2.81 -7.93 -26.18
N ASP A 160 -3.21 -8.87 -25.33
CA ASP A 160 -3.23 -10.33 -25.61
C ASP A 160 -4.64 -10.89 -25.89
N ASN A 161 -5.53 -10.07 -26.47
CA ASN A 161 -6.96 -10.36 -26.68
C ASN A 161 -7.22 -11.44 -27.77
N SER A 162 -6.18 -12.16 -28.23
CA SER A 162 -6.19 -12.96 -29.46
C SER A 162 -5.73 -14.41 -29.32
N VAL A 163 -5.42 -14.89 -28.10
CA VAL A 163 -4.96 -16.27 -27.93
C VAL A 163 -6.12 -17.26 -28.11
N LYS A 164 -6.17 -17.91 -29.29
CA LYS A 164 -7.05 -19.07 -29.53
C LYS A 164 -6.51 -20.26 -28.74
N PHE A 165 -7.18 -20.64 -27.65
CA PHE A 165 -6.82 -21.85 -26.91
C PHE A 165 -7.40 -23.10 -27.60
N ALA A 166 -6.62 -23.73 -28.49
CA ALA A 166 -7.01 -25.00 -29.12
C ALA A 166 -7.19 -26.12 -28.07
N GLY A 167 -8.23 -26.94 -28.23
CA GLY A 167 -8.50 -28.09 -27.34
C GLY A 167 -9.19 -27.75 -26.00
N ARG A 168 -9.77 -26.55 -25.87
CA ARG A 168 -10.51 -26.10 -24.68
C ARG A 168 -11.95 -25.75 -25.04
N ASP A 169 -12.88 -26.14 -24.18
CA ASP A 169 -14.31 -25.84 -24.30
C ASP A 169 -14.74 -24.69 -23.37
N ILE A 170 -14.06 -24.51 -22.23
CA ILE A 170 -14.10 -23.30 -21.40
C ILE A 170 -12.68 -22.73 -21.32
N THR A 171 -12.55 -21.46 -21.66
CA THR A 171 -11.29 -20.70 -21.70
C THR A 171 -10.93 -20.03 -20.38
N GLY A 172 -11.89 -19.79 -19.49
CA GLY A 172 -11.69 -19.12 -18.20
C GLY A 172 -12.98 -19.02 -17.38
N ILE A 173 -12.92 -18.33 -16.24
CA ILE A 173 -14.06 -18.05 -15.35
C ILE A 173 -14.03 -16.58 -14.93
N GLY A 174 -15.15 -15.87 -15.06
CA GLY A 174 -15.35 -14.56 -14.46
C GLY A 174 -15.95 -14.68 -13.06
N ALA A 175 -15.64 -13.75 -12.16
CA ALA A 175 -16.28 -13.71 -10.83
C ALA A 175 -16.50 -12.26 -10.39
N PHE A 176 -17.74 -11.97 -10.00
CA PHE A 176 -18.08 -10.78 -9.25
C PHE A 176 -17.71 -10.99 -7.79
N THR A 177 -16.78 -10.20 -7.29
CA THR A 177 -16.29 -10.28 -5.91
C THR A 177 -16.31 -8.92 -5.24
N CYS A 178 -16.61 -8.89 -3.95
CA CYS A 178 -16.47 -7.66 -3.18
C CYS A 178 -15.00 -7.26 -3.07
N THR A 179 -14.69 -6.01 -3.42
CA THR A 179 -13.30 -5.52 -3.47
C THR A 179 -12.60 -5.62 -2.12
N SER A 180 -13.30 -5.26 -1.03
CA SER A 180 -12.72 -5.17 0.31
C SER A 180 -12.47 -6.50 0.99
N HIS A 181 -13.23 -7.56 0.66
CA HIS A 181 -13.17 -8.84 1.39
C HIS A 181 -12.86 -10.04 0.50
N SER A 182 -12.87 -9.84 -0.83
CA SER A 182 -12.62 -10.87 -1.85
C SER A 182 -13.57 -12.08 -1.75
N CYS A 183 -14.78 -11.88 -1.23
CA CYS A 183 -15.85 -12.88 -1.26
C CYS A 183 -16.57 -12.81 -2.61
N VAL A 184 -16.85 -13.97 -3.19
CA VAL A 184 -17.63 -14.08 -4.43
C VAL A 184 -19.10 -13.81 -4.12
N ALA A 185 -19.77 -13.02 -4.96
CA ALA A 185 -21.20 -12.79 -4.82
C ALA A 185 -22.02 -13.99 -5.31
N PRO A 186 -23.18 -14.28 -4.71
CA PRO A 186 -24.12 -15.27 -5.26
C PRO A 186 -24.43 -15.00 -6.72
N ARG A 187 -24.48 -16.06 -7.54
CA ARG A 187 -24.64 -15.99 -9.02
C ARG A 187 -23.62 -15.08 -9.74
N GLY A 188 -22.54 -14.68 -9.06
CA GLY A 188 -21.52 -13.77 -9.59
C GLY A 188 -20.45 -14.44 -10.45
N MET A 189 -20.44 -15.78 -10.59
CA MET A 189 -19.46 -16.51 -11.39
C MET A 189 -20.00 -16.90 -12.76
N VAL A 190 -19.17 -16.79 -13.80
CA VAL A 190 -19.56 -17.13 -15.17
C VAL A 190 -18.43 -17.86 -15.90
N ASN A 191 -18.77 -18.73 -16.86
CA ASN A 191 -17.78 -19.38 -17.70
C ASN A 191 -17.45 -18.55 -18.93
N PHE A 192 -16.16 -18.45 -19.26
CA PHE A 192 -15.71 -17.85 -20.50
C PHE A 192 -15.50 -18.92 -21.58
N PHE A 193 -16.16 -18.77 -22.72
CA PHE A 193 -16.05 -19.59 -23.92
C PHE A 193 -15.12 -18.99 -25.00
N LYS A 194 -14.84 -17.67 -24.95
CA LYS A 194 -14.01 -16.96 -25.97
C LYS A 194 -12.90 -16.07 -25.39
N GLY A 195 -12.44 -16.30 -24.16
CA GLY A 195 -11.44 -15.45 -23.46
C GLY A 195 -11.95 -14.03 -23.20
N GLU A 196 -11.06 -13.03 -23.22
CA GLU A 196 -11.40 -11.59 -23.08
C GLU A 196 -12.34 -11.04 -24.18
N ARG A 197 -12.70 -11.84 -25.19
CA ARG A 197 -13.70 -11.49 -26.22
C ARG A 197 -15.14 -11.74 -25.77
N GLN A 198 -15.41 -12.17 -24.54
CA GLN A 198 -16.75 -12.04 -23.98
C GLN A 198 -16.88 -10.68 -23.30
N PHE A 199 -18.04 -10.04 -23.38
CA PHE A 199 -18.35 -8.69 -22.87
C PHE A 199 -18.30 -8.61 -21.34
N VAL A 200 -17.12 -8.78 -20.77
CA VAL A 200 -16.85 -8.69 -19.34
C VAL A 200 -15.74 -7.67 -19.13
N GLY A 201 -16.00 -6.76 -18.19
CA GLY A 201 -15.47 -5.40 -18.14
C GLY A 201 -13.96 -5.27 -17.99
N ARG A 202 -13.47 -4.08 -18.36
CA ARG A 202 -12.09 -3.61 -18.17
C ARG A 202 -12.01 -2.79 -16.88
N LEU A 203 -11.64 -3.37 -15.73
CA LEU A 203 -11.57 -2.63 -14.45
C LEU A 203 -10.44 -3.09 -13.52
N GLU A 204 -10.18 -2.29 -12.48
CA GLU A 204 -9.00 -2.31 -11.60
C GLU A 204 -8.55 -3.71 -11.13
N GLY A 205 -7.36 -4.10 -11.58
CA GLY A 205 -6.80 -5.44 -11.43
C GLY A 205 -6.20 -5.79 -10.06
N GLU A 206 -6.63 -5.21 -8.94
CA GLU A 206 -6.05 -5.57 -7.62
C GLU A 206 -7.00 -6.38 -6.70
N GLY A 207 -8.30 -6.07 -6.65
CA GLY A 207 -9.26 -6.74 -5.75
C GLY A 207 -9.52 -8.21 -6.10
N PRO A 208 -9.85 -8.53 -7.36
CA PRO A 208 -10.09 -9.88 -7.86
C PRO A 208 -8.81 -10.75 -7.88
N GLU A 209 -7.63 -10.17 -8.12
CA GLU A 209 -6.36 -10.92 -8.13
C GLU A 209 -6.08 -11.65 -6.81
N ARG A 210 -6.59 -11.12 -5.68
CA ARG A 210 -6.47 -11.81 -4.37
C ARG A 210 -7.25 -13.11 -4.30
N VAL A 211 -8.45 -13.17 -4.90
CA VAL A 211 -9.20 -14.44 -4.99
C VAL A 211 -8.61 -15.33 -6.07
N TRP A 212 -8.11 -14.74 -7.16
CA TRP A 212 -7.50 -15.49 -8.26
C TRP A 212 -6.23 -16.20 -7.85
N ALA A 213 -5.39 -15.61 -6.99
CA ALA A 213 -4.24 -16.30 -6.41
C ALA A 213 -4.65 -17.65 -5.80
N HIS A 214 -5.74 -17.68 -5.02
CA HIS A 214 -6.26 -18.91 -4.41
C HIS A 214 -6.96 -19.84 -5.43
N PHE A 215 -7.76 -19.29 -6.34
CA PHE A 215 -8.52 -20.08 -7.31
C PHE A 215 -7.61 -20.72 -8.38
N ASN A 216 -6.54 -20.04 -8.77
CA ASN A 216 -5.58 -20.53 -9.75
C ASN A 216 -4.95 -21.88 -9.34
N GLU A 217 -4.84 -22.13 -8.04
CA GLU A 217 -4.30 -23.38 -7.49
C GLU A 217 -5.25 -24.57 -7.69
N HIS A 218 -6.55 -24.31 -7.90
CA HIS A 218 -7.59 -25.30 -8.18
C HIS A 218 -7.79 -25.54 -9.69
N SER A 219 -7.20 -24.70 -10.54
CA SER A 219 -7.35 -24.81 -12.01
C SER A 219 -6.83 -26.15 -12.53
N GLY A 220 -5.72 -26.66 -11.97
CA GLY A 220 -5.16 -27.95 -12.35
C GLY A 220 -6.12 -29.11 -12.11
N SER A 221 -6.65 -29.23 -10.89
CA SER A 221 -7.56 -30.31 -10.49
C SER A 221 -8.93 -30.24 -11.16
N THR A 222 -9.41 -29.05 -11.51
CA THR A 222 -10.73 -28.84 -12.16
C THR A 222 -10.68 -28.89 -13.68
N SER A 223 -9.50 -28.70 -14.31
CA SER A 223 -9.34 -28.70 -15.78
C SER A 223 -9.77 -30.00 -16.47
N GLU A 224 -9.75 -31.10 -15.72
CA GLU A 224 -9.99 -32.45 -16.24
C GLU A 224 -11.37 -33.01 -15.90
N GLN A 225 -12.15 -32.27 -15.10
CA GLN A 225 -13.48 -32.65 -14.65
C GLN A 225 -14.54 -32.41 -15.73
N GLY A 226 -15.61 -33.20 -15.71
CA GLY A 226 -16.77 -33.00 -16.55
C GLY A 226 -17.51 -31.67 -16.24
N PRO A 227 -18.32 -31.15 -17.18
CA PRO A 227 -19.03 -29.88 -17.04
C PRO A 227 -19.81 -29.71 -15.73
N GLY A 228 -20.60 -30.72 -15.33
CA GLY A 228 -21.44 -30.64 -14.14
C GLY A 228 -20.60 -30.67 -12.87
N MET A 229 -19.71 -31.65 -12.78
CA MET A 229 -18.79 -31.81 -11.64
C MET A 229 -17.89 -30.58 -11.43
N ARG A 230 -17.43 -29.97 -12.52
CA ARG A 230 -16.59 -28.78 -12.47
C ARG A 230 -17.31 -27.62 -11.79
N LEU A 231 -18.55 -27.35 -12.18
CA LEU A 231 -19.36 -26.28 -11.58
C LEU A 231 -19.61 -26.55 -10.10
N ASP A 232 -20.01 -27.78 -9.74
CA ASP A 232 -20.23 -28.16 -8.34
C ASP A 232 -18.97 -27.95 -7.48
N THR A 233 -17.80 -28.29 -8.03
CA THR A 233 -16.49 -28.11 -7.38
C THR A 233 -16.14 -26.63 -7.22
N TRP A 234 -16.31 -25.80 -8.25
CA TRP A 234 -16.05 -24.36 -8.16
C TRP A 234 -16.99 -23.67 -7.17
N CYS A 235 -18.28 -24.03 -7.17
CA CYS A 235 -19.22 -23.54 -6.17
C CYS A 235 -18.78 -23.92 -4.75
N ASN A 236 -18.23 -25.13 -4.56
CA ASN A 236 -17.75 -25.57 -3.26
C ASN A 236 -16.50 -24.80 -2.81
N VAL A 237 -15.52 -24.62 -3.70
CA VAL A 237 -14.31 -23.83 -3.43
C VAL A 237 -14.65 -22.39 -3.08
N ALA A 238 -15.57 -21.76 -3.82
CA ALA A 238 -16.03 -20.41 -3.52
C ALA A 238 -16.78 -20.33 -2.17
N CYS A 239 -17.60 -21.33 -1.84
CA CYS A 239 -18.29 -21.42 -0.54
C CYS A 239 -17.29 -21.54 0.61
N ASP A 240 -16.31 -22.44 0.49
CA ASP A 240 -15.28 -22.65 1.51
C ASP A 240 -14.44 -21.38 1.71
N TRP A 241 -14.03 -20.74 0.61
CA TRP A 241 -13.34 -19.45 0.66
C TRP A 241 -14.16 -18.38 1.38
N GLY A 242 -15.44 -18.20 1.02
CA GLY A 242 -16.33 -17.24 1.67
C GLY A 242 -16.51 -17.54 3.17
N PHE A 243 -16.65 -18.82 3.53
CA PHE A 243 -16.76 -19.27 4.91
C PHE A 243 -15.49 -18.96 5.72
N VAL A 244 -14.30 -19.25 5.19
CA VAL A 244 -13.03 -18.92 5.82
C VAL A 244 -12.91 -17.41 6.01
N LYS A 245 -13.21 -16.61 4.97
CA LYS A 245 -13.20 -15.15 5.08
C LYS A 245 -14.11 -14.65 6.19
N ALA A 246 -15.35 -15.11 6.25
CA ALA A 246 -16.31 -14.69 7.25
C ALA A 246 -15.89 -15.10 8.67
N THR A 247 -15.39 -16.32 8.86
CA THR A 247 -14.93 -16.80 10.17
C THR A 247 -13.66 -16.11 10.64
N GLU A 248 -12.83 -15.57 9.74
CA GLU A 248 -11.61 -14.81 10.07
C GLU A 248 -11.82 -13.30 10.22
N MET A 249 -12.98 -12.75 9.87
CA MET A 249 -13.24 -11.30 9.90
C MET A 249 -13.06 -10.66 11.28
N HIS A 250 -13.31 -11.42 12.35
CA HIS A 250 -13.04 -11.00 13.73
C HIS A 250 -11.56 -10.69 14.00
N ARG A 251 -10.63 -11.20 13.17
CA ARG A 251 -9.19 -10.88 13.24
C ARG A 251 -8.81 -9.82 12.22
N THR A 252 -9.28 -9.98 10.98
CA THR A 252 -8.82 -9.17 9.85
C THR A 252 -9.35 -7.74 9.89
N LEU A 253 -10.63 -7.53 10.21
CA LEU A 253 -11.21 -6.17 10.25
C LEU A 253 -10.59 -5.33 11.39
N PRO A 254 -10.48 -5.82 12.64
CA PRO A 254 -9.78 -5.09 13.70
C PRO A 254 -8.30 -4.80 13.39
N ALA A 255 -7.59 -5.77 12.80
CA ALA A 255 -6.19 -5.57 12.38
C ALA A 255 -6.06 -4.46 11.32
N ARG A 256 -6.97 -4.45 10.33
CA ARG A 256 -7.05 -3.39 9.31
C ARG A 256 -7.35 -2.03 9.93
N PHE A 257 -8.25 -1.96 10.92
CA PHE A 257 -8.56 -0.71 11.61
C PHE A 257 -7.36 -0.18 12.38
N ARG A 258 -6.62 -1.04 13.09
CA ARG A 258 -5.41 -0.66 13.80
C ARG A 258 -4.35 -0.07 12.86
N GLU A 259 -4.16 -0.69 11.69
CA GLU A 259 -3.22 -0.21 10.68
C GLU A 259 -3.71 1.09 10.01
N ALA A 260 -5.01 1.19 9.73
CA ALA A 260 -5.62 2.40 9.19
C ALA A 260 -5.49 3.57 10.17
N LYS A 261 -5.65 3.34 11.48
CA LYS A 261 -5.50 4.37 12.51
C LYS A 261 -4.07 4.89 12.59
N LYS A 262 -3.08 3.99 12.55
CA LYS A 262 -1.65 4.37 12.49
C LYS A 262 -1.35 5.17 11.23
N SER A 263 -1.86 4.74 10.08
CA SER A 263 -1.62 5.40 8.80
C SER A 263 -2.31 6.76 8.72
N HIS A 264 -3.55 6.87 9.21
CA HIS A 264 -4.30 8.12 9.35
C HIS A 264 -3.51 9.13 10.19
N ALA A 265 -3.11 8.76 11.41
CA ALA A 265 -2.36 9.64 12.30
C ALA A 265 -1.04 10.12 11.69
N LYS A 266 -0.32 9.22 11.00
CA LYS A 266 0.90 9.57 10.28
C LYS A 266 0.62 10.58 9.16
N GLN A 267 -0.30 10.27 8.26
CA GLN A 267 -0.60 11.13 7.10
C GLN A 267 -1.20 12.48 7.51
N LEU A 268 -2.00 12.52 8.58
CA LEU A 268 -2.51 13.75 9.16
C LEU A 268 -1.38 14.64 9.68
N ARG A 269 -0.50 14.11 10.53
CA ARG A 269 0.66 14.86 11.05
C ARG A 269 1.55 15.38 9.92
N GLU A 270 1.73 14.56 8.89
CA GLU A 270 2.49 14.92 7.70
C GLU A 270 1.86 16.08 6.92
N HIS A 271 0.55 16.04 6.71
CA HIS A 271 -0.20 17.12 6.09
C HIS A 271 -0.18 18.40 6.93
N GLU A 272 -0.38 18.31 8.25
CA GLU A 272 -0.30 19.44 9.18
C GLU A 272 1.09 20.09 9.18
N THR A 273 2.15 19.26 9.19
CA THR A 273 3.53 19.75 9.09
C THR A 273 3.74 20.51 7.79
N LEU A 274 3.29 19.97 6.66
CA LEU A 274 3.37 20.62 5.36
C LEU A 274 2.57 21.92 5.34
N THR A 275 1.34 21.92 5.84
CA THR A 275 0.48 23.11 5.96
C THR A 275 1.13 24.21 6.80
N SER A 276 1.79 23.84 7.91
CA SER A 276 2.51 24.80 8.77
C SER A 276 3.76 25.42 8.12
N SER A 277 4.30 24.79 7.08
CA SER A 277 5.48 25.28 6.35
C SER A 277 5.18 26.42 5.37
N PHE A 278 3.90 26.67 5.05
CA PHE A 278 3.49 27.69 4.09
C PHE A 278 2.76 28.89 4.74
N PRO A 279 2.78 30.08 4.09
CA PRO A 279 1.98 31.21 4.55
C PRO A 279 0.48 30.90 4.51
N ARG A 280 -0.26 31.28 5.57
CA ARG A 280 -1.71 31.03 5.70
C ARG A 280 -2.53 31.50 4.49
N ARG A 281 -2.13 32.60 3.85
CA ARG A 281 -2.79 33.13 2.65
C ARG A 281 -2.80 32.11 1.50
N LYS A 282 -1.69 31.40 1.28
CA LYS A 282 -1.58 30.38 0.22
C LYS A 282 -2.41 29.14 0.54
N ILE A 283 -2.46 28.75 1.80
CA ILE A 283 -3.31 27.63 2.25
C ILE A 283 -4.79 27.95 2.00
N GLN A 284 -5.25 29.16 2.34
CA GLN A 284 -6.63 29.57 2.06
C GLN A 284 -6.97 29.57 0.57
N GLU A 285 -6.04 30.02 -0.29
CA GLU A 285 -6.18 29.91 -1.75
C GLU A 285 -6.37 28.44 -2.16
N TRP A 286 -5.52 27.53 -1.69
CA TRP A 286 -5.57 26.10 -2.05
C TRP A 286 -6.78 25.37 -1.47
N GLU A 287 -7.26 25.77 -0.28
CA GLU A 287 -8.48 25.21 0.32
C GLU A 287 -9.73 25.56 -0.50
N SER A 288 -9.75 26.74 -1.14
CA SER A 288 -10.86 27.19 -1.98
C SER A 288 -10.87 26.55 -3.38
N GLU A 289 -9.78 25.91 -3.78
CA GLU A 289 -9.61 25.34 -5.11
C GLU A 289 -10.23 23.93 -5.21
N SER A 290 -11.05 23.73 -6.23
CA SER A 290 -11.66 22.43 -6.51
C SER A 290 -10.65 21.43 -7.07
N ILE A 291 -10.80 20.16 -6.68
CA ILE A 291 -10.03 19.03 -7.22
C ILE A 291 -10.61 18.49 -8.53
N GLU A 292 -11.83 18.88 -8.87
CA GLU A 292 -12.52 18.40 -10.07
C GLU A 292 -11.76 18.81 -11.33
N PRO A 293 -11.55 17.89 -12.29
CA PRO A 293 -10.89 18.20 -13.55
C PRO A 293 -11.65 19.30 -14.30
N LYS A 294 -10.92 20.35 -14.72
CA LYS A 294 -11.45 21.42 -15.56
C LYS A 294 -10.86 21.34 -16.95
N ASN A 295 -11.67 21.67 -17.94
CA ASN A 295 -11.23 21.84 -19.32
C ASN A 295 -11.53 23.30 -19.70
N GLU A 296 -10.65 24.21 -19.29
CA GLU A 296 -10.88 25.66 -19.40
C GLU A 296 -11.12 26.14 -20.84
N ASN A 297 -10.53 25.46 -21.82
CA ASN A 297 -10.59 25.85 -23.23
C ASN A 297 -11.44 24.93 -24.12
N ASN A 298 -12.02 23.84 -23.60
CA ASN A 298 -12.62 22.76 -24.40
C ASN A 298 -11.67 22.10 -25.43
N ASP A 299 -10.36 22.29 -25.30
CA ASP A 299 -9.33 21.74 -26.20
C ASP A 299 -9.03 20.25 -25.94
N GLY A 300 -9.71 19.65 -24.94
CA GLY A 300 -9.45 18.30 -24.45
C GLY A 300 -8.27 18.23 -23.46
N ASN A 301 -7.67 19.37 -23.11
CA ASN A 301 -6.59 19.46 -22.13
C ASN A 301 -7.18 19.66 -20.72
N TRP A 302 -7.26 18.58 -19.95
CA TRP A 302 -7.79 18.59 -18.60
C TRP A 302 -6.73 19.01 -17.58
N THR A 303 -7.08 19.96 -16.72
CA THR A 303 -6.23 20.41 -15.62
C THR A 303 -6.90 20.13 -14.29
N THR A 304 -6.12 19.65 -13.32
CA THR A 304 -6.53 19.49 -11.92
C THR A 304 -5.30 19.74 -11.03
N PRO A 305 -5.46 20.27 -9.81
CA PRO A 305 -4.38 20.40 -8.84
C PRO A 305 -3.68 19.08 -8.47
N LEU A 306 -4.29 17.95 -8.83
CA LEU A 306 -3.76 16.60 -8.62
C LEU A 306 -2.81 16.12 -9.73
N MET A 307 -2.69 16.84 -10.85
CA MET A 307 -1.75 16.51 -11.92
C MET A 307 -0.30 16.72 -11.47
N ASP A 308 0.62 15.93 -12.03
CA ASP A 308 2.05 16.08 -11.79
C ASP A 308 2.49 17.53 -12.04
N PRO A 309 3.26 18.13 -11.10
CA PRO A 309 3.63 19.52 -11.23
C PRO A 309 4.58 19.69 -12.41
N VAL A 310 4.29 20.69 -13.25
CA VAL A 310 5.25 21.09 -14.27
C VAL A 310 6.41 21.79 -13.57
N LEU A 311 7.52 21.06 -13.40
CA LEU A 311 8.77 21.63 -12.89
C LEU A 311 9.27 22.73 -13.85
N LYS A 312 8.87 23.97 -13.58
CA LYS A 312 9.33 25.19 -14.25
C LYS A 312 10.51 25.72 -13.46
N GLY A 313 11.71 25.56 -14.02
CA GLY A 313 12.95 26.05 -13.43
C GLY A 313 14.02 26.01 -14.49
N GLY A 314 14.52 27.18 -14.87
CA GLY A 314 15.53 27.32 -15.90
C GLY A 314 16.82 26.62 -15.49
N TYR A 315 17.25 25.64 -16.29
CA TYR A 315 18.59 25.04 -16.21
C TYR A 315 19.70 26.10 -16.14
N TYR A 316 19.50 27.24 -16.83
CA TYR A 316 20.46 28.33 -16.87
C TYR A 316 20.41 29.28 -15.68
N GLU A 317 19.24 29.54 -15.08
CA GLU A 317 19.12 30.38 -13.87
C GLU A 317 19.76 29.70 -12.66
N THR A 318 19.43 28.43 -12.44
CA THR A 318 19.96 27.65 -11.30
C THR A 318 21.47 27.44 -11.39
N LEU A 319 22.03 27.19 -12.58
CA LEU A 319 23.49 27.11 -12.78
C LEU A 319 24.19 28.47 -12.68
N ARG A 320 23.50 29.56 -13.05
CA ARG A 320 24.05 30.92 -13.00
C ARG A 320 24.11 31.42 -11.55
N GLU A 321 23.04 31.27 -10.79
CA GLU A 321 22.99 31.57 -9.36
C GLU A 321 23.99 30.72 -8.55
N GLU A 322 24.15 29.44 -8.89
CA GLU A 322 25.17 28.59 -8.26
C GLU A 322 26.60 29.02 -8.62
N ARG A 323 26.88 29.40 -9.88
CA ARG A 323 28.22 29.90 -10.26
C ARG A 323 28.52 31.24 -9.61
N GLU A 324 27.52 32.13 -9.53
CA GLU A 324 27.63 33.43 -8.88
C GLU A 324 27.91 33.26 -7.37
N THR A 325 27.25 32.30 -6.70
CA THR A 325 27.53 31.95 -5.29
C THR A 325 28.82 31.13 -5.08
N GLU A 326 29.31 30.39 -6.08
CA GLU A 326 30.61 29.70 -6.04
C GLU A 326 31.80 30.66 -6.21
N THR A 327 31.63 31.73 -7.00
CA THR A 327 32.65 32.79 -7.12
C THR A 327 32.78 33.60 -5.84
N GLU A 328 31.74 33.60 -5.01
CA GLU A 328 31.71 34.29 -3.74
C GLU A 328 32.20 33.40 -2.57
N ALA A 329 33.47 32.97 -2.65
CA ALA A 329 34.27 32.79 -1.43
C ALA A 329 34.62 34.17 -0.83
N VAL A 330 33.65 35.09 -0.79
CA VAL A 330 33.82 36.36 -0.11
C VAL A 330 33.79 36.04 1.36
N ARG A 331 34.91 36.32 2.03
CA ARG A 331 34.91 36.66 3.45
C ARG A 331 33.68 37.52 3.69
N LEU A 332 32.64 36.98 4.31
CA LEU A 332 31.53 37.80 4.79
C LEU A 332 32.16 38.74 5.83
N THR A 333 32.51 39.95 5.41
CA THR A 333 32.88 41.06 6.27
C THR A 333 31.59 41.56 6.92
N GLY A 334 30.94 40.66 7.66
CA GLY A 334 29.75 40.97 8.43
C GLY A 334 30.12 41.91 9.57
N ARG A 335 29.27 42.92 9.75
CA ARG A 335 29.19 43.94 10.81
C ARG A 335 29.18 43.41 12.27
N ARG A 336 29.43 42.13 12.52
CA ARG A 336 29.37 41.54 13.87
C ARG A 336 30.72 41.74 14.58
N SER A 337 30.74 42.46 15.68
CA SER A 337 31.90 42.68 16.55
C SER A 337 31.90 41.71 17.74
N GLY A 338 33.09 41.41 18.31
CA GLY A 338 33.23 40.68 19.58
C GLY A 338 33.10 39.14 19.50
N ALA A 339 32.72 38.52 20.62
CA ALA A 339 32.73 37.06 20.84
C ALA A 339 31.88 36.26 19.83
N VAL A 340 30.78 36.84 19.32
CA VAL A 340 29.92 36.19 18.30
C VAL A 340 30.67 35.97 16.99
N ARG A 341 31.53 36.91 16.59
CA ARG A 341 32.37 36.75 15.40
C ARG A 341 33.45 35.72 15.63
N TRP A 342 34.07 35.73 16.82
CA TRP A 342 35.06 34.73 17.19
C TRP A 342 34.47 33.31 17.13
N ILE A 343 33.30 33.06 17.73
CA ILE A 343 32.61 31.77 17.64
C ILE A 343 32.32 31.38 16.18
N ALA A 344 31.84 32.32 15.35
CA ALA A 344 31.59 32.06 13.93
C ALA A 344 32.87 31.69 13.16
N ASP A 345 33.98 32.40 13.41
CA ASP A 345 35.30 32.13 12.81
C ASP A 345 35.80 30.73 13.20
N GLY A 346 35.59 30.31 14.45
CA GLY A 346 35.94 28.97 14.94
C GLY A 346 35.13 27.86 14.28
N ILE A 347 33.84 28.09 14.08
CA ILE A 347 32.96 27.15 13.36
C ILE A 347 33.40 26.99 11.89
N GLU A 348 33.78 28.09 11.22
CA GLU A 348 34.33 28.03 9.86
C GLU A 348 35.68 27.30 9.80
N LEU A 349 36.47 27.41 10.86
CA LEU A 349 37.76 26.77 11.00
C LEU A 349 37.63 25.26 11.15
N GLU A 350 36.74 24.78 12.01
CA GLU A 350 36.41 23.36 12.17
C GLU A 350 35.94 22.74 10.84
N HIS A 351 35.10 23.45 10.11
CA HIS A 351 34.67 23.02 8.79
C HIS A 351 35.83 22.96 7.78
N SER A 352 36.78 23.89 7.87
CA SER A 352 37.98 23.87 7.01
C SER A 352 38.89 22.68 7.35
N LEU A 353 38.99 22.30 8.63
CA LEU A 353 39.69 21.08 9.09
C LEU A 353 39.05 19.80 8.53
N GLN A 354 37.71 19.69 8.59
CA GLN A 354 37.01 18.53 8.05
C GLN A 354 37.17 18.42 6.53
N ASN A 355 37.11 19.53 5.79
CA ASN A 355 37.37 19.54 4.35
C ASN A 355 38.76 19.00 4.01
N LEU A 356 39.76 19.34 4.82
CA LEU A 356 41.11 18.85 4.62
C LEU A 356 41.22 17.35 4.90
N LYS A 357 40.53 16.82 5.93
CA LYS A 357 40.43 15.37 6.19
C LYS A 357 39.80 14.63 5.00
N ASP A 358 38.70 15.17 4.46
CA ASP A 358 38.00 14.57 3.33
C ASP A 358 38.87 14.58 2.06
N GLU A 359 39.58 15.69 1.78
CA GLU A 359 40.54 15.78 0.68
C GLU A 359 41.69 14.79 0.83
N GLN A 360 42.23 14.65 2.05
CA GLN A 360 43.28 13.65 2.34
C GLN A 360 42.78 12.23 2.11
N LYS A 361 41.56 11.92 2.55
CA LYS A 361 40.93 10.60 2.33
C LYS A 361 40.69 10.32 0.85
N ALA A 362 40.26 11.33 0.09
CA ALA A 362 40.03 11.22 -1.36
C ALA A 362 41.32 10.98 -2.17
N LEU A 363 42.46 11.47 -1.69
CA LEU A 363 43.76 11.30 -2.33
C LEU A 363 44.38 9.90 -2.12
N GLY A 364 43.85 9.11 -1.18
CA GLY A 364 44.32 7.74 -0.92
C GLY A 364 45.72 7.67 -0.30
N SER A 365 46.35 6.48 -0.34
CA SER A 365 47.63 6.21 0.33
C SER A 365 48.87 6.72 -0.41
N LYS A 366 48.74 7.13 -1.68
CA LYS A 366 49.86 7.58 -2.54
C LYS A 366 49.48 8.80 -3.38
N PRO A 367 49.38 10.00 -2.78
CA PRO A 367 49.17 11.24 -3.53
C PRO A 367 50.36 11.55 -4.45
N THR A 368 50.10 12.24 -5.56
CA THR A 368 51.21 12.80 -6.38
C THR A 368 51.93 13.92 -5.63
N ALA A 369 53.21 14.16 -5.94
CA ALA A 369 54.02 15.19 -5.27
C ALA A 369 53.34 16.57 -5.22
N ARG A 370 52.73 16.98 -6.35
CA ARG A 370 51.95 18.23 -6.45
C ARG A 370 50.71 18.26 -5.55
N GLN A 371 50.02 17.13 -5.42
CA GLN A 371 48.86 17.02 -4.52
C GLN A 371 49.28 17.03 -3.05
N ALA A 372 50.38 16.37 -2.71
CA ALA A 372 50.93 16.37 -1.36
C ALA A 372 51.39 17.78 -0.93
N GLU A 373 52.03 18.53 -1.83
CA GLU A 373 52.46 19.90 -1.58
C GLU A 373 51.27 20.87 -1.39
N LEU A 374 50.24 20.76 -2.22
CA LEU A 374 48.99 21.53 -2.06
C LEU A 374 48.27 21.22 -0.75
N LEU A 375 48.30 19.95 -0.32
CA LEU A 375 47.68 19.56 0.94
C LEU A 375 48.50 20.07 2.14
N ASN A 376 49.83 20.08 2.03
CA ASN A 376 50.73 20.62 3.05
C ASN A 376 50.58 22.14 3.20
N SER A 377 50.45 22.88 2.10
CA SER A 377 50.22 24.33 2.16
C SER A 377 48.88 24.69 2.81
N LYS A 378 47.82 23.93 2.51
CA LYS A 378 46.51 24.07 3.20
C LYS A 378 46.60 23.73 4.70
N ARG A 379 47.40 22.73 5.09
CA ARG A 379 47.63 22.39 6.51
C ARG A 379 48.31 23.52 7.26
N LEU A 380 49.35 24.12 6.69
CA LEU A 380 50.04 25.28 7.27
C LEU A 380 49.10 26.47 7.44
N ALA A 381 48.33 26.81 6.40
CA ALA A 381 47.35 27.91 6.49
C ALA A 381 46.26 27.67 7.55
N LEU A 382 45.89 26.41 7.80
CA LEU A 382 44.92 26.08 8.85
C LEU A 382 45.53 26.13 10.25
N ARG A 383 46.79 25.70 10.41
CA ARG A 383 47.54 25.85 11.66
C ARG A 383 47.57 27.31 12.10
N ASP A 384 47.97 28.22 11.21
CA ASP A 384 48.05 29.65 11.54
C ASP A 384 46.69 30.24 11.96
N ARG A 385 45.60 29.75 11.34
CA ARG A 385 44.22 30.14 11.71
C ARG A 385 43.80 29.58 13.06
N ILE A 386 44.21 28.37 13.42
CA ILE A 386 43.97 27.76 14.75
C ILE A 386 44.71 28.54 15.82
N ASP A 387 45.99 28.84 15.60
CA ASP A 387 46.79 29.59 16.55
C ASP A 387 46.17 30.98 16.81
N LEU A 388 45.73 31.67 15.75
CA LEU A 388 45.02 32.95 15.87
C LEU A 388 43.67 32.81 16.59
N PHE A 389 42.92 31.74 16.33
CA PHE A 389 41.65 31.47 16.99
C PHE A 389 41.83 31.21 18.50
N MET A 390 42.86 30.45 18.87
CA MET A 390 43.19 30.12 20.25
C MET A 390 43.72 31.32 21.03
N GLN A 391 44.51 32.21 20.39
CA GLN A 391 44.90 33.48 21.01
C GLN A 391 43.69 34.36 21.36
N LYS A 392 42.69 34.41 20.47
CA LYS A 392 41.46 35.17 20.70
C LYS A 392 40.52 34.52 21.73
N ARG A 393 40.66 33.22 21.99
CA ARG A 393 39.90 32.51 23.02
C ARG A 393 40.12 33.10 24.40
N VAL A 394 41.38 33.38 24.74
CA VAL A 394 41.78 33.94 26.04
C VAL A 394 41.08 35.27 26.30
N LEU A 395 40.80 36.04 25.25
CA LEU A 395 40.10 37.33 25.35
C LEU A 395 38.58 37.21 25.52
N HIS A 396 37.99 36.08 25.13
CA HIS A 396 36.53 35.91 25.05
C HIS A 396 35.97 34.88 26.06
N MET A 397 36.81 34.04 26.67
CA MET A 397 36.41 33.00 27.63
C MET A 397 37.15 33.14 28.98
N LEU A 398 37.36 34.37 29.46
CA LEU A 398 38.18 34.71 30.64
C LEU A 398 37.80 33.99 31.96
N GLU A 399 36.59 33.44 32.07
CA GLU A 399 36.04 32.86 33.32
C GLU A 399 35.72 31.35 33.23
N ILE A 400 36.14 30.66 32.17
CA ILE A 400 35.91 29.21 32.01
C ILE A 400 37.26 28.51 32.14
N ASP A 401 37.35 27.54 33.05
CA ASP A 401 38.56 26.72 33.25
C ASP A 401 39.08 26.13 31.93
N GLU A 402 40.39 25.85 31.90
CA GLU A 402 40.99 25.21 30.74
C GLU A 402 40.24 23.90 30.41
N PRO A 403 39.91 23.64 29.14
CA PRO A 403 39.13 22.47 28.79
C PRO A 403 39.98 21.21 29.03
N ASP A 404 39.36 20.16 29.55
CA ASP A 404 39.99 18.86 29.86
C ASP A 404 40.58 18.11 28.63
N GLN A 405 40.52 18.70 27.43
CA GLN A 405 41.03 18.07 26.23
C GLN A 405 42.55 18.29 26.08
N PRO A 406 43.34 17.24 25.83
CA PRO A 406 44.78 17.36 25.67
C PRO A 406 45.09 18.25 24.46
N ARG A 407 45.79 19.36 24.69
CA ARG A 407 46.28 20.24 23.62
C ARG A 407 47.32 19.47 22.80
N PRO A 408 47.12 19.25 21.48
CA PRO A 408 48.22 18.84 20.64
C PRO A 408 49.11 20.08 20.44
N LEU A 409 50.13 20.23 21.29
CA LEU A 409 51.15 21.29 21.15
C LEU A 409 52.03 21.06 19.91
N GLN A 410 51.95 19.88 19.28
CA GLN A 410 52.70 19.50 18.10
C GLN A 410 51.75 19.08 16.97
N PHE A 411 51.72 19.89 15.90
CA PHE A 411 50.99 19.57 14.66
C PHE A 411 51.68 18.52 13.81
N VAL A 412 52.95 18.23 14.11
CA VAL A 412 53.77 17.19 13.50
C VAL A 412 54.32 16.35 14.65
N GLY A 413 53.94 15.08 14.71
CA GLY A 413 54.51 14.13 15.67
C GLY A 413 55.98 13.87 15.38
N GLU A 414 56.69 13.29 16.35
CA GLU A 414 58.11 12.94 16.23
C GLU A 414 58.41 11.99 15.05
N ASP A 415 57.39 11.32 14.51
CA ASP A 415 57.45 10.45 13.34
C ASP A 415 57.33 11.19 11.98
N GLY A 416 57.30 12.53 12.00
CA GLY A 416 57.12 13.36 10.81
C GLY A 416 55.71 13.31 10.22
N LYS A 417 54.76 12.64 10.88
CA LYS A 417 53.36 12.64 10.49
C LYS A 417 52.62 13.76 11.18
N TRP A 418 51.62 14.30 10.50
CA TRP A 418 50.76 15.31 11.11
C TRP A 418 49.94 14.68 12.23
N ALA A 419 49.96 15.30 13.41
CA ALA A 419 49.13 14.90 14.54
C ALA A 419 47.65 14.99 14.17
N GLU A 420 46.80 14.17 14.79
CA GLU A 420 45.36 14.27 14.58
C GLU A 420 44.89 15.70 14.90
N PRO A 421 44.12 16.34 14.01
CA PRO A 421 43.80 17.75 14.15
C PRO A 421 42.97 17.98 15.42
N VAL A 422 43.35 19.03 16.15
CA VAL A 422 42.70 19.53 17.36
C VAL A 422 41.18 19.57 17.15
N GLU A 423 40.44 18.84 17.96
CA GLU A 423 38.98 18.97 18.00
C GLU A 423 38.68 20.28 18.74
N LEU A 424 38.18 21.29 18.03
CA LEU A 424 37.92 22.61 18.61
C LEU A 424 36.69 22.59 19.54
N GLY A 425 35.90 21.51 19.54
CA GLY A 425 34.74 21.32 20.40
C GLY A 425 33.62 22.32 20.15
N LEU A 426 33.59 22.98 18.98
CA LEU A 426 32.61 24.01 18.68
C LEU A 426 31.33 23.39 18.11
N PRO A 427 30.15 23.96 18.40
CA PRO A 427 28.93 23.53 17.73
C PRO A 427 29.04 23.89 16.24
N SER A 428 29.33 22.89 15.40
CA SER A 428 29.33 23.09 13.95
C SER A 428 28.05 23.80 13.51
N SER A 429 28.17 24.85 12.70
CA SER A 429 27.19 25.94 12.56
C SER A 429 25.75 25.42 12.54
N TYR A 430 24.99 25.70 13.60
CA TYR A 430 23.55 25.44 13.60
C TYR A 430 22.87 26.45 12.67
N LYS A 431 22.96 26.19 11.36
CA LYS A 431 22.37 27.01 10.32
C LYS A 431 21.24 26.22 9.70
N THR A 432 20.02 26.69 9.91
CA THR A 432 18.83 26.34 9.09
C THR A 432 19.14 26.41 7.59
N ASP A 433 20.05 27.31 7.21
CA ASP A 433 20.55 27.49 5.85
C ASP A 433 21.28 26.25 5.27
N THR A 434 21.81 25.35 6.10
CA THR A 434 22.47 24.11 5.61
C THR A 434 21.45 23.12 5.03
N LEU A 435 20.28 23.00 5.68
CA LEU A 435 19.17 22.19 5.21
C LEU A 435 18.52 22.84 3.97
N ALA A 436 18.32 24.16 3.99
CA ALA A 436 17.85 24.92 2.83
C ALA A 436 18.80 24.76 1.63
N LYS A 437 20.11 24.78 1.86
CA LYS A 437 21.14 24.55 0.83
C LYS A 437 21.06 23.13 0.26
N ALA A 438 20.82 22.12 1.08
CA ALA A 438 20.62 20.75 0.60
C ALA A 438 19.37 20.66 -0.31
N GLY A 439 18.26 21.30 0.08
CA GLY A 439 17.05 21.40 -0.74
C GLY A 439 17.29 22.10 -2.08
N ARG A 440 17.96 23.27 -2.07
CA ARG A 440 18.35 23.98 -3.31
C ARG A 440 19.22 23.12 -4.24
N LEU A 441 20.23 22.44 -3.70
CA LEU A 441 21.11 21.55 -4.47
C LEU A 441 20.37 20.33 -5.06
N LEU A 442 19.34 19.83 -4.36
CA LEU A 442 18.48 18.77 -4.88
C LEU A 442 17.57 19.27 -6.01
N GLY A 443 17.05 20.50 -5.87
CA GLY A 443 16.30 21.19 -6.92
C GLY A 443 17.14 21.40 -8.18
N SER A 444 18.37 21.89 -8.04
CA SER A 444 19.28 22.09 -9.17
C SER A 444 19.65 20.76 -9.84
N LYS A 445 19.94 19.71 -9.06
CA LYS A 445 20.16 18.35 -9.60
C LYS A 445 18.97 17.85 -10.42
N ALA A 446 17.73 18.07 -9.96
CA ALA A 446 16.53 17.67 -10.70
C ALA A 446 16.40 18.39 -12.05
N ALA A 447 16.69 19.69 -12.09
CA ALA A 447 16.69 20.49 -13.32
C ALA A 447 17.74 19.99 -14.33
N VAL A 448 18.96 19.67 -13.87
CA VAL A 448 20.03 19.11 -14.72
C VAL A 448 19.62 17.76 -15.33
N ILE A 449 19.01 16.86 -14.54
CA ILE A 449 18.54 15.55 -15.05
C ILE A 449 17.44 15.74 -16.10
N LYS A 450 16.50 16.67 -15.88
CA LYS A 450 15.45 16.99 -16.87
C LYS A 450 16.05 17.52 -18.17
N PHE A 451 16.97 18.47 -18.09
CA PHE A 451 17.64 19.03 -19.26
C PHE A 451 18.37 17.96 -20.07
N LYS A 452 19.14 17.09 -19.39
CA LYS A 452 19.83 15.95 -20.00
C LYS A 452 18.87 15.06 -20.79
N ASN A 453 17.77 14.64 -20.16
CA ASN A 453 16.82 13.72 -20.79
C ASN A 453 16.08 14.31 -22.00
N GLN A 454 15.89 15.64 -22.04
CA GLN A 454 15.14 16.31 -23.11
C GLN A 454 16.00 16.77 -24.28
N HIS A 455 17.23 17.24 -24.03
CA HIS A 455 18.01 17.98 -25.02
C HIS A 455 19.35 17.34 -25.37
N LEU A 456 19.86 16.41 -24.57
CA LEU A 456 21.20 15.85 -24.78
C LEU A 456 21.11 14.43 -25.32
N SER A 457 21.69 14.22 -26.49
CA SER A 457 21.89 12.92 -27.12
C SER A 457 23.37 12.75 -27.51
N GLY A 458 23.83 11.49 -27.62
CA GLY A 458 25.22 11.17 -27.94
C GLY A 458 26.15 11.03 -26.73
N GLN A 459 27.22 10.25 -26.91
CA GLN A 459 28.09 9.78 -25.82
C GLN A 459 28.82 10.91 -25.09
N THR A 460 29.47 11.83 -25.84
CA THR A 460 30.27 12.92 -25.25
C THR A 460 29.42 13.91 -24.43
N ALA A 461 28.25 14.31 -24.94
CA ALA A 461 27.34 15.22 -24.25
C ALA A 461 26.75 14.57 -22.98
N THR A 462 26.39 13.29 -23.07
CA THR A 462 25.89 12.49 -21.94
C THR A 462 26.94 12.38 -20.83
N THR A 463 28.20 12.09 -21.17
CA THR A 463 29.29 11.98 -20.19
C THR A 463 29.56 13.31 -19.47
N ARG A 464 29.51 14.45 -20.18
CA ARG A 464 29.67 15.77 -19.57
C ARG A 464 28.53 16.10 -18.61
N ALA A 465 27.29 15.83 -19.00
CA ALA A 465 26.13 16.01 -18.13
C ALA A 465 26.21 15.10 -16.88
N GLU A 466 26.67 13.86 -17.06
CA GLU A 466 26.87 12.91 -15.95
C GLU A 466 27.93 13.40 -14.96
N SER A 467 29.04 13.96 -15.45
CA SER A 467 30.06 14.58 -14.59
C SER A 467 29.49 15.74 -13.78
N THR A 468 28.62 16.57 -14.38
CA THR A 468 27.93 17.64 -13.65
C THR A 468 26.98 17.08 -12.59
N ILE A 469 26.18 16.05 -12.91
CA ILE A 469 25.30 15.37 -11.94
C ILE A 469 26.10 14.78 -10.77
N GLN A 470 27.25 14.19 -11.03
CA GLN A 470 28.16 13.68 -10.01
C GLN A 470 28.69 14.80 -9.10
N LYS A 471 29.07 15.97 -9.67
CA LYS A 471 29.47 17.14 -8.89
C LYS A 471 28.35 17.64 -7.97
N HIS A 472 27.12 17.76 -8.47
CA HIS A 472 25.98 18.12 -7.62
C HIS A 472 25.75 17.08 -6.52
N THR A 473 25.85 15.79 -6.84
CA THR A 473 25.70 14.71 -5.85
C THR A 473 26.75 14.80 -4.74
N ALA A 474 28.01 15.08 -5.09
CA ALA A 474 29.07 15.30 -4.10
C ALA A 474 28.79 16.51 -3.20
N LYS A 475 28.28 17.62 -3.76
CA LYS A 475 27.85 18.80 -2.99
C LYS A 475 26.71 18.47 -2.01
N ILE A 476 25.71 17.69 -2.45
CA ILE A 476 24.58 17.27 -1.61
C ILE A 476 25.08 16.41 -0.43
N LEU A 477 25.95 15.44 -0.69
CA LEU A 477 26.52 14.59 0.36
C LEU A 477 27.34 15.41 1.37
N LYS A 478 28.08 16.41 0.90
CA LYS A 478 28.79 17.35 1.76
C LYS A 478 27.86 18.20 2.62
N ALA A 479 26.74 18.67 2.06
CA ALA A 479 25.71 19.39 2.82
C ALA A 479 25.05 18.49 3.88
N ARG A 480 24.78 17.22 3.54
CA ARG A 480 24.29 16.20 4.50
C ARG A 480 25.27 16.00 5.64
N GLN A 481 26.57 15.81 5.35
CA GLN A 481 27.56 15.59 6.40
C GLN A 481 27.62 16.77 7.37
N ARG A 482 27.56 18.00 6.85
CA ARG A 482 27.51 19.21 7.68
C ARG A 482 26.28 19.21 8.59
N TYR A 483 25.11 18.89 8.06
CA TYR A 483 23.88 18.79 8.83
C TYR A 483 24.00 17.76 9.97
N LEU A 484 24.54 16.57 9.67
CA LEU A 484 24.71 15.50 10.66
C LEU A 484 25.68 15.93 11.77
N ASN A 485 26.81 16.54 11.42
CA ASN A 485 27.74 17.08 12.42
C ASN A 485 27.07 18.13 13.32
N SER A 486 26.21 19.00 12.77
CA SER A 486 25.48 20.00 13.54
C SER A 486 24.43 19.36 14.45
N ARG A 487 23.77 18.31 13.98
CA ARG A 487 22.81 17.53 14.76
C ARG A 487 23.50 16.77 15.90
N ASP A 488 24.65 16.17 15.66
CA ASP A 488 25.42 15.46 16.69
C ASP A 488 25.92 16.43 17.78
N ALA A 489 26.33 17.64 17.38
CA ALA A 489 26.66 18.69 18.34
C ALA A 489 25.43 19.12 19.16
N LEU A 490 24.26 19.25 18.53
CA LEU A 490 23.01 19.55 19.22
C LEU A 490 22.62 18.45 20.22
N LEU A 491 22.75 17.18 19.85
CA LEU A 491 22.45 16.06 20.73
C LEU A 491 23.33 16.05 21.99
N LYS A 492 24.59 16.52 21.88
CA LYS A 492 25.49 16.70 23.02
C LYS A 492 25.09 17.84 23.96
N LEU A 493 24.23 18.76 23.52
CA LEU A 493 23.75 19.91 24.30
C LEU A 493 22.37 19.67 24.95
N GLU A 494 21.94 18.40 25.07
CA GLU A 494 20.65 18.00 25.66
C GLU A 494 19.42 18.71 25.05
N PRO A 495 19.08 18.41 23.78
CA PRO A 495 18.03 19.12 23.06
C PRO A 495 16.64 18.82 23.61
N THR A 496 15.72 19.77 23.41
CA THR A 496 14.31 19.58 23.77
C THR A 496 13.60 18.63 22.78
N GLU A 497 12.45 18.07 23.16
CA GLU A 497 11.64 17.23 22.24
C GLU A 497 11.27 17.95 20.93
N LYS A 498 11.07 19.27 21.00
CA LYS A 498 10.78 20.12 19.83
C LYS A 498 11.97 20.17 18.86
N ASP A 499 13.18 20.27 19.40
CA ASP A 499 14.41 20.25 18.60
C ASP A 499 14.59 18.88 17.93
N LEU A 500 14.26 17.78 18.62
CA LEU A 500 14.33 16.44 18.05
C LEU A 500 13.31 16.21 16.93
N ASP A 501 12.12 16.80 17.00
CA ASP A 501 11.11 16.70 15.92
C ASP A 501 11.48 17.56 14.70
N GLN A 502 12.04 18.74 14.94
CA GLN A 502 12.44 19.69 13.90
C GLN A 502 13.73 19.25 13.17
N TYR A 503 14.66 18.60 13.89
CA TYR A 503 15.99 18.23 13.40
C TYR A 503 16.20 16.71 13.43
N ARG A 504 15.58 16.05 12.47
CA ARG A 504 15.60 14.60 12.31
C ARG A 504 16.90 14.10 11.70
N ASP A 505 17.21 12.84 11.97
CA ASP A 505 18.37 12.20 11.33
C ASP A 505 18.19 12.16 9.80
N LEU A 506 19.19 12.66 9.07
CA LEU A 506 19.14 12.83 7.61
C LEU A 506 19.71 11.58 6.93
N GLN A 507 18.83 10.66 6.56
CA GLN A 507 19.19 9.41 5.90
C GLN A 507 19.44 9.62 4.40
N THR A 508 20.18 8.71 3.75
CA THR A 508 20.45 8.82 2.31
C THR A 508 19.15 8.81 1.47
N ARG A 509 18.13 8.06 1.92
CA ARG A 509 16.80 8.04 1.30
C ARG A 509 16.09 9.41 1.32
N ASP A 510 16.41 10.25 2.30
CA ASP A 510 15.79 11.57 2.45
C ASP A 510 16.36 12.56 1.42
N LEU A 511 17.49 12.25 0.78
CA LEU A 511 18.10 13.05 -0.30
C LEU A 511 17.47 12.80 -1.67
N GLN A 512 16.21 12.36 -1.70
CA GLN A 512 15.45 12.19 -2.93
C GLN A 512 15.04 13.55 -3.50
N THR A 513 15.20 13.74 -4.81
CA THR A 513 14.75 14.96 -5.48
C THR A 513 13.23 14.96 -5.65
N LEU A 514 12.60 16.15 -5.64
CA LEU A 514 11.16 16.27 -5.90
C LEU A 514 10.76 15.60 -7.22
N LYS A 515 11.55 15.80 -8.28
CA LYS A 515 11.31 15.16 -9.58
C LYS A 515 11.22 13.63 -9.47
N THR A 516 12.21 13.01 -8.84
CA THR A 516 12.25 11.55 -8.66
C THR A 516 11.06 11.07 -7.84
N TYR A 517 10.69 11.81 -6.79
CA TYR A 517 9.51 11.51 -5.97
C TYR A 517 8.21 11.51 -6.81
N PHE A 518 7.98 12.54 -7.62
CA PHE A 518 6.79 12.62 -8.49
C PHE A 518 6.81 11.57 -9.60
N GLU A 519 7.96 11.30 -10.23
CA GLU A 519 8.08 10.25 -11.25
C GLU A 519 7.82 8.85 -10.68
N GLU A 520 8.34 8.54 -9.49
CA GLU A 520 8.06 7.28 -8.79
C GLU A 520 6.58 7.18 -8.38
N TYR A 521 5.99 8.30 -7.97
CA TYR A 521 4.56 8.38 -7.67
C TYR A 521 3.74 8.07 -8.94
N ALA A 522 3.99 8.71 -10.06
CA ALA A 522 3.24 8.47 -11.30
C ALA A 522 3.39 7.04 -11.87
N GLN A 523 4.51 6.36 -11.57
CA GLN A 523 4.81 5.04 -12.13
C GLN A 523 4.32 3.86 -11.27
N THR A 524 3.97 4.08 -10.01
CA THR A 524 3.60 3.01 -9.08
C THR A 524 2.15 3.15 -8.61
N THR A 525 1.57 2.11 -8.01
CA THR A 525 0.25 2.16 -7.37
C THR A 525 0.40 2.02 -5.86
N GLY A 526 -0.65 2.32 -5.09
CA GLY A 526 -0.67 2.06 -3.65
C GLY A 526 0.01 3.13 -2.77
N HIS A 527 -0.02 4.40 -3.15
CA HIS A 527 0.67 5.48 -2.43
C HIS A 527 0.05 5.89 -1.08
N GLY A 528 -0.94 5.15 -0.56
CA GLY A 528 -1.57 5.46 0.73
C GLY A 528 -0.57 5.54 1.89
N LYS A 529 0.59 4.87 1.78
CA LYS A 529 1.68 4.89 2.77
C LYS A 529 2.91 5.70 2.36
N THR A 530 2.94 6.21 1.13
CA THR A 530 4.04 7.04 0.63
C THR A 530 4.15 8.28 1.51
N SER A 531 5.38 8.75 1.72
CA SER A 531 5.69 9.99 2.43
C SER A 531 6.78 10.69 1.65
N MET A 532 6.59 11.97 1.37
CA MET A 532 7.67 12.83 0.91
C MET A 532 8.77 12.92 1.98
N SER A 533 10.02 13.07 1.53
CA SER A 533 11.15 13.31 2.43
C SER A 533 10.87 14.53 3.33
N TRP A 534 11.19 14.40 4.62
CA TRP A 534 10.90 15.42 5.62
C TRP A 534 11.63 16.74 5.34
N ILE A 535 12.74 16.72 4.58
CA ILE A 535 13.49 17.93 4.21
C ILE A 535 12.64 18.92 3.42
N TRP A 536 11.68 18.43 2.63
CA TRP A 536 10.79 19.26 1.81
C TRP A 536 9.60 19.82 2.60
N ARG A 537 9.37 19.31 3.82
CA ARG A 537 8.28 19.68 4.72
C ARG A 537 8.75 20.41 5.97
N SER A 538 10.06 20.64 6.09
CA SER A 538 10.66 21.15 7.33
C SER A 538 10.30 22.61 7.54
N THR A 539 9.75 22.94 8.70
CA THR A 539 9.54 24.32 9.16
C THR A 539 10.87 25.04 9.47
N ALA A 540 11.96 24.28 9.68
CA ALA A 540 13.29 24.82 9.91
C ALA A 540 13.89 25.49 8.66
N ALA A 541 13.52 25.01 7.48
CA ALA A 541 13.98 25.51 6.20
C ALA A 541 12.79 25.66 5.25
N PRO A 542 11.93 26.68 5.46
CA PRO A 542 10.74 26.86 4.65
C PRO A 542 11.12 27.12 3.19
N ASN A 543 10.36 26.53 2.28
CA ASN A 543 10.51 26.72 0.84
C ASN A 543 10.09 28.14 0.47
N LYS A 544 11.01 28.91 -0.12
CA LYS A 544 10.81 30.34 -0.45
C LYS A 544 10.68 30.61 -1.94
N GLU A 545 11.15 29.68 -2.77
CA GLU A 545 11.17 29.87 -4.21
C GLU A 545 9.79 29.51 -4.79
N ASP A 546 9.24 30.36 -5.66
CA ASP A 546 7.88 30.19 -6.20
C ASP A 546 7.69 28.84 -6.90
N TRP A 547 8.72 28.37 -7.64
CA TRP A 547 8.67 27.06 -8.28
C TRP A 547 8.61 25.89 -7.27
N GLN A 548 9.24 26.03 -6.09
CA GLN A 548 9.14 25.01 -5.02
C GLN A 548 7.74 25.00 -4.43
N ILE A 549 7.15 26.19 -4.21
CA ILE A 549 5.79 26.35 -3.68
C ILE A 549 4.77 25.76 -4.65
N ASP A 550 4.90 26.02 -5.96
CA ASP A 550 4.01 25.48 -6.99
C ASP A 550 4.09 23.95 -7.09
N VAL A 551 5.29 23.37 -6.96
CA VAL A 551 5.49 21.92 -6.98
C VAL A 551 4.93 21.27 -5.72
N LEU A 552 5.12 21.91 -4.56
CA LEU A 552 4.62 21.41 -3.28
C LEU A 552 3.12 21.63 -3.10
N LYS A 553 2.48 22.50 -3.89
CA LYS A 553 1.02 22.62 -3.99
C LYS A 553 0.40 21.26 -4.36
N THR A 554 0.91 20.59 -5.39
CA THR A 554 0.42 19.25 -5.79
C THR A 554 0.53 18.25 -4.64
N GLU A 555 1.68 18.19 -3.97
CA GLU A 555 1.88 17.32 -2.80
C GLU A 555 0.98 17.71 -1.62
N TRP A 556 0.65 18.99 -1.45
CA TRP A 556 -0.30 19.45 -0.45
C TRP A 556 -1.70 18.88 -0.73
N PHE A 557 -2.19 18.93 -1.97
CA PHE A 557 -3.44 18.27 -2.35
C PHE A 557 -3.36 16.75 -2.17
N TRP A 558 -2.27 16.10 -2.60
CA TRP A 558 -2.11 14.65 -2.45
C TRP A 558 -2.06 14.20 -0.99
N SER A 559 -1.35 14.93 -0.13
CA SER A 559 -1.32 14.63 1.32
C SER A 559 -2.69 14.84 1.97
N ARG A 560 -3.42 15.88 1.55
CA ARG A 560 -4.79 16.14 1.99
C ARG A 560 -5.72 14.98 1.65
N GLU A 561 -5.71 14.55 0.40
CA GLU A 561 -6.56 13.45 -0.05
C GLU A 561 -6.13 12.12 0.59
N ARG A 562 -4.83 11.87 0.81
CA ARG A 562 -4.35 10.66 1.50
C ARG A 562 -4.92 10.53 2.91
N PHE A 563 -4.84 11.56 3.76
CA PHE A 563 -5.37 11.42 5.13
C PHE A 563 -6.91 11.35 5.12
N LYS A 564 -7.59 12.08 4.23
CA LYS A 564 -9.05 11.97 4.04
C LYS A 564 -9.48 10.55 3.63
N ARG A 565 -8.73 9.90 2.73
CA ARG A 565 -8.98 8.49 2.34
C ARG A 565 -8.74 7.53 3.49
N TRP A 566 -7.74 7.75 4.34
CA TRP A 566 -7.58 6.96 5.55
C TRP A 566 -8.71 7.18 6.57
N ASN A 567 -9.23 8.40 6.67
CA ASN A 567 -10.40 8.70 7.49
C ASN A 567 -11.65 7.99 6.94
N GLU A 568 -11.87 8.01 5.62
CA GLU A 568 -12.90 7.22 4.94
C GLU A 568 -12.75 5.72 5.23
N GLN A 569 -11.53 5.18 5.15
CA GLN A 569 -11.25 3.77 5.45
C GLN A 569 -11.58 3.42 6.91
N LEU A 570 -11.32 4.31 7.88
CA LEU A 570 -11.70 4.13 9.28
C LEU A 570 -13.22 4.09 9.45
N ILE A 571 -13.94 5.00 8.77
CA ILE A 571 -15.41 4.98 8.71
C ILE A 571 -15.88 3.61 8.19
N LEU A 572 -15.44 3.22 7.00
CA LEU A 572 -15.84 1.98 6.34
C LEU A 572 -15.58 0.76 7.22
N LEU A 573 -14.41 0.66 7.85
CA LEU A 573 -14.07 -0.47 8.72
C LEU A 573 -14.99 -0.58 9.94
N LYS A 574 -15.39 0.54 10.56
CA LYS A 574 -16.41 0.51 11.63
C LYS A 574 -17.76 0.01 11.10
N ARG A 575 -18.16 0.45 9.90
CA ARG A 575 -19.40 -0.04 9.26
C ARG A 575 -19.34 -1.54 9.03
N GLU A 576 -18.26 -2.02 8.39
CA GLU A 576 -18.01 -3.43 8.11
C GLU A 576 -18.05 -4.31 9.37
N MET A 577 -17.49 -3.83 10.48
CA MET A 577 -17.55 -4.54 11.76
C MET A 577 -18.99 -4.69 12.27
N ILE A 578 -19.78 -3.61 12.29
CA ILE A 578 -21.18 -3.67 12.75
C ILE A 578 -22.05 -4.49 11.79
N MET A 579 -21.88 -4.32 10.49
CA MET A 579 -22.60 -5.11 9.48
C MET A 579 -22.33 -6.61 9.63
N SER A 580 -21.07 -6.99 9.90
CA SER A 580 -20.71 -8.39 10.18
C SER A 580 -21.42 -8.93 11.43
N ILE A 581 -21.44 -8.13 12.52
CA ILE A 581 -22.13 -8.51 13.75
C ILE A 581 -23.64 -8.67 13.51
N ARG A 582 -24.27 -7.69 12.85
CA ARG A 582 -25.70 -7.71 12.51
C ARG A 582 -26.05 -8.92 11.67
N LEU A 583 -25.28 -9.23 10.62
CA LEU A 583 -25.58 -10.36 9.75
C LEU A 583 -25.45 -11.70 10.49
N PHE A 584 -24.43 -11.88 11.33
CA PHE A 584 -24.34 -13.09 12.15
C PHE A 584 -25.52 -13.23 13.11
N ARG A 585 -26.03 -12.13 13.69
CA ARG A 585 -27.25 -12.17 14.50
C ARG A 585 -28.49 -12.51 13.68
N GLN A 586 -28.61 -11.98 12.45
CA GLN A 586 -29.70 -12.35 11.55
C GLN A 586 -29.67 -13.84 11.22
N TYR A 587 -28.49 -14.39 10.89
CA TYR A 587 -28.37 -15.84 10.68
C TYR A 587 -28.70 -16.65 11.93
N GLN A 588 -28.28 -16.20 13.12
CA GLN A 588 -28.68 -16.84 14.37
C GLN A 588 -30.22 -16.91 14.48
N GLY A 589 -30.91 -15.78 14.31
CA GLY A 589 -32.37 -15.70 14.38
C GLY A 589 -33.06 -16.55 13.30
N LEU A 590 -32.55 -16.54 12.07
CA LEU A 590 -33.04 -17.37 10.97
C LEU A 590 -33.02 -18.86 11.33
N TRP A 591 -31.91 -19.36 11.86
CA TRP A 591 -31.78 -20.77 12.22
C TRP A 591 -32.59 -21.15 13.46
N GLU A 592 -32.80 -20.22 14.40
CA GLU A 592 -33.77 -20.39 15.50
C GLU A 592 -35.20 -20.48 15.00
N TRP A 593 -35.59 -19.60 14.08
CA TRP A 593 -36.91 -19.60 13.46
C TRP A 593 -37.17 -20.93 12.73
N LYS A 594 -36.21 -21.40 11.92
CA LYS A 594 -36.30 -22.68 11.20
C LYS A 594 -36.39 -23.89 12.14
N ALA A 595 -35.87 -23.80 13.36
CA ALA A 595 -35.99 -24.87 14.36
C ALA A 595 -37.40 -24.97 14.97
N ARG A 596 -38.14 -23.85 15.01
CA ARG A 596 -39.47 -23.72 15.64
C ARG A 596 -40.62 -23.88 14.64
N ASN A 597 -40.43 -23.49 13.39
CA ASN A 597 -41.46 -23.48 12.35
C ASN A 597 -41.28 -24.66 11.37
N GLY A 598 -42.35 -25.06 10.68
CA GLY A 598 -42.27 -26.05 9.59
C GLY A 598 -42.26 -27.51 10.00
N GLN A 599 -42.61 -27.81 11.25
CA GLN A 599 -42.62 -29.17 11.81
C GLN A 599 -41.35 -30.01 11.49
N PRO A 600 -40.13 -29.50 11.79
CA PRO A 600 -38.90 -30.20 11.45
C PRO A 600 -38.77 -31.48 12.28
N SER A 601 -38.22 -32.54 11.65
CA SER A 601 -37.85 -33.75 12.38
C SER A 601 -36.89 -33.45 13.54
N PRO A 602 -36.80 -34.30 14.59
CA PRO A 602 -35.91 -34.06 15.72
C PRO A 602 -34.45 -33.79 15.31
N GLY A 603 -33.95 -34.50 14.29
CA GLY A 603 -32.60 -34.30 13.76
C GLY A 603 -32.43 -32.96 13.04
N MET A 604 -33.42 -32.55 12.25
CA MET A 604 -33.40 -31.26 11.55
C MET A 604 -33.48 -30.09 12.54
N ARG A 605 -34.32 -30.21 13.58
CA ARG A 605 -34.40 -29.24 14.68
C ARG A 605 -33.07 -29.12 15.42
N SER A 606 -32.45 -30.24 15.78
CA SER A 606 -31.13 -30.24 16.45
C SER A 606 -30.06 -29.57 15.58
N TYR A 607 -30.05 -29.87 14.27
CA TYR A 607 -29.13 -29.23 13.33
C TYR A 607 -29.36 -27.72 13.24
N ALA A 608 -30.61 -27.27 13.11
CA ALA A 608 -30.95 -25.85 13.05
C ALA A 608 -30.51 -25.10 14.33
N LEU A 609 -30.78 -25.66 15.52
CA LEU A 609 -30.30 -25.09 16.79
C LEU A 609 -28.77 -25.05 16.88
N LYS A 610 -28.07 -26.08 16.39
CA LYS A 610 -26.60 -26.08 16.29
C LYS A 610 -26.10 -24.94 15.38
N ARG A 611 -26.77 -24.68 14.26
CA ARG A 611 -26.43 -23.58 13.35
C ARG A 611 -26.70 -22.21 13.97
N SER A 612 -27.82 -22.02 14.66
CA SER A 612 -28.06 -20.79 15.44
C SER A 612 -26.92 -20.56 16.44
N THR A 613 -26.59 -21.57 17.24
CA THR A 613 -25.52 -21.48 18.24
C THR A 613 -24.18 -21.10 17.61
N PHE A 614 -23.85 -21.70 16.47
CA PHE A 614 -22.64 -21.39 15.70
C PHE A 614 -22.58 -19.92 15.26
N PHE A 615 -23.64 -19.38 14.66
CA PHE A 615 -23.67 -17.98 14.25
C PHE A 615 -23.70 -17.01 15.44
N GLY A 616 -24.37 -17.37 16.53
CA GLY A 616 -24.32 -16.59 17.78
C GLY A 616 -22.93 -16.55 18.41
N GLN A 617 -22.14 -17.62 18.31
CA GLN A 617 -20.73 -17.62 18.70
C GLN A 617 -19.89 -16.69 17.82
N LEU A 618 -20.06 -16.73 16.49
CA LEU A 618 -19.39 -15.82 15.57
C LEU A 618 -19.75 -14.35 15.84
N ALA A 619 -21.02 -14.04 16.11
CA ALA A 619 -21.47 -12.71 16.47
C ALA A 619 -20.78 -12.19 17.74
N ARG A 620 -20.71 -13.02 18.80
CA ARG A 620 -20.03 -12.67 20.05
C ARG A 620 -18.53 -12.49 19.87
N GLN A 621 -17.90 -13.36 19.10
CA GLN A 621 -16.48 -13.28 18.79
C GLN A 621 -16.15 -12.00 18.01
N MET A 622 -16.97 -11.68 17.00
CA MET A 622 -16.85 -10.45 16.22
C MET A 622 -17.04 -9.21 17.10
N LEU A 623 -18.08 -9.19 17.95
CA LEU A 623 -18.32 -8.09 18.90
C LEU A 623 -17.12 -7.91 19.84
N GLY A 624 -16.66 -8.98 20.48
CA GLY A 624 -15.54 -8.91 21.43
C GLY A 624 -14.24 -8.38 20.79
N ALA A 625 -13.95 -8.79 19.55
CA ALA A 625 -12.77 -8.31 18.83
C ALA A 625 -12.91 -6.87 18.29
N SER A 626 -14.14 -6.40 18.03
CA SER A 626 -14.41 -5.10 17.45
C SER A 626 -14.75 -4.00 18.47
N LEU A 627 -15.19 -4.35 19.68
CA LEU A 627 -15.79 -3.40 20.64
C LEU A 627 -14.88 -2.22 20.98
N GLU A 628 -13.59 -2.48 21.21
CA GLU A 628 -12.58 -1.44 21.47
C GLU A 628 -12.51 -0.43 20.32
N TYR A 629 -12.47 -0.92 19.08
CA TYR A 629 -12.34 -0.10 17.87
C TYR A 629 -13.64 0.62 17.52
N LEU A 630 -14.79 0.02 17.82
CA LEU A 630 -16.07 0.68 17.60
C LEU A 630 -16.26 1.88 18.54
N LYS A 631 -15.81 1.76 19.78
CA LYS A 631 -15.80 2.84 20.79
C LYS A 631 -14.66 3.87 20.62
N ASP A 632 -13.79 3.68 19.65
CA ASP A 632 -12.66 4.57 19.40
C ASP A 632 -13.11 5.95 18.88
N ASP A 633 -12.62 7.03 19.48
CA ASP A 633 -13.10 8.38 19.17
C ASP A 633 -12.47 9.02 17.91
N VAL A 634 -11.55 8.34 17.20
CA VAL A 634 -10.90 8.92 16.00
C VAL A 634 -11.93 9.20 14.89
N VAL A 635 -12.96 8.36 14.79
CA VAL A 635 -14.07 8.54 13.85
C VAL A 635 -15.38 8.29 14.58
N HIS A 636 -16.23 9.31 14.63
CA HIS A 636 -17.55 9.23 15.24
C HIS A 636 -18.62 8.82 14.22
N LEU A 637 -19.37 7.75 14.53
CA LEU A 637 -20.52 7.30 13.75
C LEU A 637 -21.73 7.24 14.67
N GLU A 638 -22.58 8.28 14.59
CA GLU A 638 -23.74 8.45 15.48
C GLU A 638 -24.66 7.21 15.49
N TRP A 639 -24.97 6.67 14.31
CA TRP A 639 -25.83 5.49 14.16
C TRP A 639 -25.19 4.23 14.75
N ALA A 640 -23.87 4.10 14.65
CA ALA A 640 -23.12 2.96 15.16
C ALA A 640 -23.13 2.97 16.70
N ASN A 641 -22.91 4.14 17.28
CA ASN A 641 -22.94 4.35 18.73
C ASN A 641 -24.33 4.17 19.30
N THR A 642 -25.37 4.66 18.62
CA THR A 642 -26.77 4.42 19.00
C THR A 642 -27.08 2.92 18.93
N TRP A 643 -26.72 2.24 17.84
CA TRP A 643 -26.92 0.80 17.72
C TRP A 643 -26.21 0.01 18.84
N LEU A 644 -24.98 0.38 19.19
CA LEU A 644 -24.25 -0.26 20.30
C LEU A 644 -24.95 -0.05 21.65
N ARG A 645 -25.43 1.17 21.94
CA ARG A 645 -26.18 1.45 23.17
C ARG A 645 -27.46 0.62 23.26
N ASP A 646 -28.17 0.48 22.15
CA ASP A 646 -29.47 -0.20 22.11
C ASP A 646 -29.34 -1.74 22.12
N ASN A 647 -28.18 -2.29 21.73
CA ASN A 647 -28.02 -3.73 21.50
C ASN A 647 -26.94 -4.40 22.37
N VAL A 648 -26.08 -3.62 23.04
CA VAL A 648 -24.92 -4.13 23.79
C VAL A 648 -24.85 -3.49 25.17
N SER A 649 -24.80 -4.32 26.22
CA SER A 649 -24.61 -3.90 27.61
C SER A 649 -23.44 -4.67 28.22
N ASN A 650 -22.54 -4.00 28.95
CA ASN A 650 -21.35 -4.62 29.55
C ASN A 650 -20.49 -5.48 28.59
N GLY A 651 -20.47 -5.12 27.30
CA GLY A 651 -19.70 -5.85 26.28
C GLY A 651 -20.34 -7.16 25.79
N VAL A 652 -21.57 -7.44 26.20
CA VAL A 652 -22.38 -8.57 25.72
C VAL A 652 -23.66 -8.08 25.07
N PHE A 653 -24.26 -8.89 24.20
CA PHE A 653 -25.54 -8.55 23.60
C PHE A 653 -26.63 -8.48 24.66
N ILE A 654 -27.51 -7.48 24.55
CA ILE A 654 -28.75 -7.44 25.32
C ILE A 654 -29.63 -8.58 24.81
N GLU A 655 -29.98 -9.52 25.69
CA GLU A 655 -30.95 -10.56 25.38
C GLU A 655 -32.33 -9.89 25.29
N THR A 656 -32.84 -9.76 24.07
CA THR A 656 -34.24 -9.41 23.85
C THR A 656 -35.07 -10.62 24.23
N SER A 657 -35.76 -10.54 25.36
CA SER A 657 -36.74 -11.53 25.80
C SER A 657 -37.97 -11.49 24.89
N THR A 658 -37.92 -12.15 23.73
CA THR A 658 -39.07 -12.56 22.90
C THR A 658 -38.67 -13.60 21.88
#